data_AF-A0A812KFY3-F1
#
_entry.id   AF-A0A812KFY3-F1
#
_cell.length_a   1.000
_cell.length_b   1.000
_cell.length_c   1.000
_cell.angle_alpha   90.00
_cell.angle_beta   90.00
_cell.angle_gamma   90.00
#
_symmetry.space_group_name_H-M   'P 1'
#
loop_
_entity.id
_entity.type
_entity.pdbx_description
1 polymer ?
#
loop_
_entity_poly.entity_id
_entity_poly.type
_entity_poly.pdbx_seq_one_letter_code
_entity_poly.pdbx_strand_id
1 'polypeptide(L)'
;MRRLFLKRTQTPETLLANIRLENVKEVSEGTSSDSALPKGLAPEDMQRLVVLDFVNDEPSLFLLEGNATDRDRFVLCMRILRLYSQTFGRQGEPAISSLDQGKAVVKCDYVLSQTPSGKETQKRFPSQFSNYPGKPAFFDVYSPTIRSLYSQVFWKALPPVDLPKEIVQRFDGKGMAIVGFEVDQVRRTEAGDVSVPISVAYNHHFESTIIGKRAAFEHVLIQGPGDPRIPEKHGHGAGTAWKPGQHEWVVRETEQGELPTSQSIGGANGGEYRKSFHGYAPGFAQVVESPTQIQITPMQIDTWNRDMMNISHPTRFVPGPVPRSSLAPISGPDALYSGLLECPVTSRIQKHVPGEAIVRLQGGPCSSPPESGDECLALARSALFGQHRRFVLDPAPAGTLGCTAMADSREMDLVRVHFKANHSGRSTLKLHQDPFLRGTADGACAADANKFVGASSPLVNVSVSLDLTLRQARISLTGPASVWFGVGFNAVGMADAPWALIVDGSGAVTERKLGRHEPGRLLKPSVSVQETKVQGDLRSLTLTRPLKGASSDYYTFTPFTDGSGELKFISAVGNTANLSYHSQRSPGQLTFLPVDVNGACICRGKPVPFGQGKGSLEYHPTGQPEDQGSGSVGFNNHCPEQPRSDLLAMRNLTCDLRNYSGGQLACHHMWSLLDADQPIPWPDRPLEYALKFRFWVEEYNMSYHTGLRRVTWGIASPVEYDVPKCSEGMMGCSRESDGSWIHTIKGTFTGEGVLSAAHFHCHAPTCLSMAMYRCPKGTKVCDQTTGELLCVERPVYGNSSGDPFAEPGYIFQPPCLWGSEEFGLQPPPSVEGFVLGTVKTSNATYGHRGEMAWQQMYVFDPTTSRDTELV
;
A
#
# COMPACT_ATOMS: atom_id res chain seq x y z
N MET A 1 10.27 42.83 -6.91
CA MET A 1 10.29 42.70 -8.40
C MET A 1 10.17 44.09 -9.01
N ARG A 2 11.19 44.60 -9.73
CA ARG A 2 11.15 45.94 -10.37
C ARG A 2 11.76 45.98 -11.78
N ARG A 3 12.09 44.84 -12.39
CA ARG A 3 12.68 44.78 -13.73
C ARG A 3 12.17 43.53 -14.43
N LEU A 4 11.40 43.71 -15.50
CA LEU A 4 11.12 42.65 -16.46
C LEU A 4 12.16 42.79 -17.59
N PHE A 5 12.77 41.68 -18.01
CA PHE A 5 13.73 41.66 -19.11
C PHE A 5 13.03 41.13 -20.36
N LEU A 6 12.85 41.96 -21.38
CA LEU A 6 12.40 41.50 -22.69
C LEU A 6 13.62 41.04 -23.48
N LYS A 7 13.70 39.75 -23.80
CA LYS A 7 14.72 39.17 -24.67
C LYS A 7 14.02 38.46 -25.83
N ARG A 8 14.14 39.00 -27.04
CA ARG A 8 13.66 38.33 -28.27
C ARG A 8 14.84 37.63 -28.94
N THR A 9 14.65 36.38 -29.36
CA THR A 9 15.66 35.58 -30.05
C THR A 9 15.64 35.83 -31.56
N GLN A 10 16.85 36.04 -32.11
CA GLN A 10 17.29 36.01 -33.52
C GLN A 10 17.59 37.37 -34.22
N THR A 11 18.82 37.83 -33.96
CA THR A 11 19.79 38.66 -34.75
C THR A 11 19.41 40.05 -35.29
N PRO A 12 20.43 40.85 -35.69
CA PRO A 12 21.29 41.68 -34.84
C PRO A 12 20.86 43.15 -34.90
N GLU A 13 21.18 43.91 -33.85
CA GLU A 13 20.86 45.34 -33.67
C GLU A 13 19.43 45.61 -33.18
N THR A 14 19.15 45.34 -31.91
CA THR A 14 18.05 46.05 -31.23
C THR A 14 18.31 46.12 -29.74
N LEU A 15 18.18 47.35 -29.22
CA LEU A 15 18.39 47.73 -27.82
C LEU A 15 17.71 46.78 -26.82
N LEU A 16 18.47 46.30 -25.84
CA LEU A 16 17.92 45.80 -24.58
C LEU A 16 17.35 46.99 -23.80
N ALA A 17 16.08 47.31 -23.98
CA ALA A 17 15.39 48.29 -23.16
C ALA A 17 14.91 47.64 -21.86
N ASN A 18 15.41 48.12 -20.71
CA ASN A 18 14.93 47.70 -19.40
C ASN A 18 13.63 48.46 -19.07
N ILE A 19 12.48 47.81 -19.26
CA ILE A 19 11.18 48.44 -18.99
C ILE A 19 10.73 48.11 -17.56
N ARG A 20 10.36 49.14 -16.80
CA ARG A 20 9.66 48.99 -15.53
C ARG A 20 8.16 49.03 -15.77
N LEU A 21 7.45 47.95 -15.47
CA LEU A 21 6.02 47.82 -15.73
C LEU A 21 5.19 48.87 -14.99
N GLU A 22 5.65 49.29 -13.80
CA GLU A 22 5.01 50.36 -13.04
C GLU A 22 5.01 51.71 -13.76
N ASN A 23 5.95 51.93 -14.70
CA ASN A 23 6.09 53.16 -15.46
C ASN A 23 5.29 53.14 -16.77
N VAL A 24 4.70 52.02 -17.16
CA VAL A 24 3.89 51.94 -18.38
C VAL A 24 2.52 52.59 -18.11
N LYS A 25 2.25 53.69 -18.81
CA LYS A 25 0.99 54.44 -18.78
C LYS A 25 -0.07 53.75 -19.63
N GLU A 26 0.30 53.28 -20.82
CA GLU A 26 -0.65 52.67 -21.75
C GLU A 26 0.04 51.65 -22.66
N VAL A 27 -0.74 50.66 -23.09
CA VAL A 27 -0.35 49.71 -24.12
C VAL A 27 -1.47 49.69 -25.16
N SER A 28 -1.17 50.18 -26.35
CA SER A 28 -2.12 50.34 -27.44
C SER A 28 -1.66 49.61 -28.70
N GLU A 29 -2.63 49.28 -29.53
CA GLU A 29 -2.39 48.89 -30.91
C GLU A 29 -2.04 50.15 -31.70
N GLY A 30 -1.08 50.05 -32.62
CA GLY A 30 -0.73 51.14 -33.53
C GLY A 30 -1.88 51.46 -34.49
N THR A 31 -2.87 52.22 -34.04
CA THR A 31 -3.95 52.75 -34.89
C THR A 31 -3.64 54.19 -35.23
N SER A 32 -4.06 54.65 -36.41
CA SER A 32 -3.58 55.86 -37.09
C SER A 32 -3.94 57.20 -36.42
N SER A 33 -4.36 57.21 -35.16
CA SER A 33 -4.67 58.42 -34.38
C SER A 33 -3.57 58.85 -33.41
N ASP A 34 -2.52 58.03 -33.21
CA ASP A 34 -1.41 58.40 -32.32
C ASP A 34 -0.41 59.32 -33.03
N SER A 35 -0.29 60.56 -32.55
CA SER A 35 0.52 61.64 -33.14
C SER A 35 2.04 61.41 -33.11
N ALA A 36 2.50 60.22 -32.74
CA ALA A 36 3.92 59.89 -32.53
C ALA A 36 4.38 58.61 -33.27
N LEU A 37 3.58 58.04 -34.17
CA LEU A 37 3.97 56.83 -34.92
C LEU A 37 5.23 57.07 -35.78
N PRO A 38 6.13 56.06 -35.91
CA PRO A 38 7.32 56.21 -36.75
C PRO A 38 6.95 56.41 -38.21
N LYS A 39 7.58 57.39 -38.88
CA LYS A 39 7.33 57.68 -40.29
C LYS A 39 7.86 56.53 -41.17
N GLY A 40 7.03 56.02 -42.07
CA GLY A 40 7.43 55.04 -43.10
C GLY A 40 7.11 53.58 -42.81
N LEU A 41 6.28 53.25 -41.81
CA LEU A 41 5.78 51.89 -41.63
C LEU A 41 4.85 51.47 -42.78
N ALA A 42 5.03 50.24 -43.26
CA ALA A 42 4.12 49.65 -44.24
C ALA A 42 2.74 49.37 -43.63
N PRO A 43 1.65 49.37 -44.42
CA PRO A 43 0.31 49.05 -43.92
C PRO A 43 0.22 47.67 -43.22
N GLU A 44 1.00 46.67 -43.67
CA GLU A 44 1.09 45.36 -43.00
C GLU A 44 1.85 45.38 -41.66
N ASP A 45 2.75 46.33 -41.44
CA ASP A 45 3.46 46.50 -40.17
C ASP A 45 2.58 47.19 -39.12
N MET A 46 1.71 48.10 -39.56
CA MET A 46 0.72 48.77 -38.69
C MET A 46 -0.19 47.77 -37.95
N GLN A 47 -0.57 46.67 -38.62
CA GLN A 47 -1.38 45.61 -38.01
C GLN A 47 -0.63 44.77 -36.96
N ARG A 48 0.70 44.94 -36.84
CA ARG A 48 1.56 44.17 -35.92
C ARG A 48 2.25 45.07 -34.90
N LEU A 49 1.98 46.38 -34.93
CA LEU A 49 2.61 47.36 -34.09
C LEU A 49 1.96 47.42 -32.69
N VAL A 50 2.79 47.35 -31.67
CA VAL A 50 2.47 47.63 -30.27
C VAL A 50 3.13 48.94 -29.88
N VAL A 51 2.36 49.82 -29.23
CA VAL A 51 2.85 51.09 -28.67
C VAL A 51 2.79 51.02 -27.15
N LEU A 52 3.88 51.40 -26.49
CA LEU A 52 4.00 51.48 -25.04
C LEU A 52 4.27 52.94 -24.65
N ASP A 53 3.31 53.57 -23.98
CA ASP A 53 3.46 54.92 -23.43
C ASP A 53 3.86 54.85 -21.96
N PHE A 54 4.63 55.84 -21.51
CA PHE A 54 5.16 55.89 -20.15
C PHE A 54 4.63 57.10 -19.35
N VAL A 55 4.59 56.97 -18.03
CA VAL A 55 4.06 58.02 -17.13
C VAL A 55 5.03 59.19 -16.88
N ASN A 56 6.31 59.07 -17.26
CA ASN A 56 7.38 60.02 -16.91
C ASN A 56 7.82 60.93 -18.08
N ASP A 57 6.96 61.17 -19.07
CA ASP A 57 7.34 61.85 -20.33
C ASP A 57 8.49 61.15 -21.11
N GLU A 58 8.72 59.86 -20.85
CA GLU A 58 9.65 59.05 -21.63
C GLU A 58 9.09 58.79 -23.04
N PRO A 59 9.94 58.72 -24.08
CA PRO A 59 9.50 58.43 -25.44
C PRO A 59 8.75 57.10 -25.52
N SER A 60 7.64 57.07 -26.26
CA SER A 60 6.89 55.83 -26.50
C SER A 60 7.79 54.78 -27.16
N LEU A 61 7.65 53.53 -26.72
CA LEU A 61 8.36 52.41 -27.32
C LEU A 61 7.47 51.71 -28.34
N PHE A 62 8.03 51.46 -29.53
CA PHE A 62 7.36 50.80 -30.64
C PHE A 62 7.92 49.38 -30.82
N LEU A 63 7.05 48.38 -30.79
CA LEU A 63 7.41 46.96 -30.96
C LEU A 63 6.63 46.36 -32.14
N LEU A 64 7.31 45.61 -33.00
CA LEU A 64 6.70 44.91 -34.13
C LEU A 64 6.60 43.41 -33.85
N GLU A 65 5.38 42.90 -33.74
CA GLU A 65 5.12 41.48 -33.55
C GLU A 65 5.12 40.68 -34.86
N GLY A 66 5.21 39.35 -34.74
CA GLY A 66 5.27 38.46 -35.90
C GLY A 66 3.98 38.44 -36.74
N ASN A 67 2.82 38.60 -36.09
CA ASN A 67 1.50 38.73 -36.72
C ASN A 67 0.53 39.51 -35.80
N ALA A 68 -0.64 39.87 -36.32
CA ALA A 68 -1.65 40.66 -35.58
C ALA A 68 -2.20 39.92 -34.35
N THR A 69 -2.31 38.58 -34.41
CA THR A 69 -2.78 37.76 -33.28
C THR A 69 -1.78 37.77 -32.12
N ASP A 70 -0.48 37.73 -32.42
CA ASP A 70 0.57 37.80 -31.40
C ASP A 70 0.69 39.21 -30.81
N ARG A 71 0.48 40.26 -31.62
CA ARG A 71 0.29 41.64 -31.14
C ARG A 71 -0.85 41.71 -30.13
N ASP A 72 -2.03 41.17 -30.44
CA ASP A 72 -3.20 41.26 -29.57
C ASP A 72 -3.00 40.52 -28.25
N ARG A 73 -2.38 39.33 -28.32
CA ARG A 73 -1.97 38.57 -27.14
C ARG A 73 -0.98 39.36 -26.29
N PHE A 74 0.01 39.98 -26.91
CA PHE A 74 1.02 40.79 -26.23
C PHE A 74 0.39 42.01 -25.54
N VAL A 75 -0.49 42.74 -26.23
CA VAL A 75 -1.22 43.90 -25.67
C VAL A 75 -2.08 43.47 -24.47
N LEU A 76 -2.82 42.36 -24.59
CA LEU A 76 -3.63 41.84 -23.50
C LEU A 76 -2.78 41.44 -22.28
N CYS A 77 -1.72 40.67 -22.50
CA CYS A 77 -0.79 40.27 -21.44
C CYS A 77 -0.17 41.48 -20.74
N MET A 78 0.32 42.47 -21.50
CA MET A 78 0.95 43.66 -20.94
C MET A 78 -0.04 44.56 -20.18
N ARG A 79 -1.30 44.65 -20.62
CA ARG A 79 -2.35 45.36 -19.87
C ARG A 79 -2.64 44.70 -18.53
N ILE A 80 -2.73 43.37 -18.49
CA ILE A 80 -2.93 42.60 -17.25
C ILE A 80 -1.72 42.77 -16.32
N LEU A 81 -0.50 42.60 -16.83
CA LEU A 81 0.74 42.73 -16.05
C LEU A 81 0.92 44.15 -15.50
N ARG A 82 0.58 45.18 -16.30
CA ARG A 82 0.55 46.58 -15.86
C ARG A 82 -0.44 46.77 -14.72
N LEU A 83 -1.70 46.37 -14.90
CA LEU A 83 -2.74 46.50 -13.87
C LEU A 83 -2.33 45.78 -12.58
N TYR A 84 -1.81 44.56 -12.69
CA TYR A 84 -1.29 43.78 -11.58
C TYR A 84 -0.14 44.51 -10.85
N SER A 85 0.82 45.06 -11.59
CA SER A 85 1.94 45.82 -11.00
C SER A 85 1.48 47.09 -10.26
N GLN A 86 0.44 47.76 -10.76
CA GLN A 86 -0.11 49.00 -10.18
C GLN A 86 -1.01 48.72 -8.95
N THR A 87 -1.61 47.53 -8.85
CA THR A 87 -2.53 47.16 -7.76
C THR A 87 -1.90 46.32 -6.66
N PHE A 88 -0.99 45.39 -6.98
CA PHE A 88 -0.45 44.42 -6.02
C PHE A 88 1.03 44.61 -5.67
N GLY A 89 1.73 45.58 -6.27
CA GLY A 89 3.18 45.81 -6.13
C GLY A 89 3.70 46.36 -4.79
N ARG A 90 2.90 46.38 -3.71
CA ARG A 90 3.33 46.90 -2.38
C ARG A 90 3.60 45.86 -1.30
N GLN A 91 3.32 44.57 -1.50
CA GLN A 91 3.70 43.53 -0.54
C GLN A 91 4.39 42.37 -1.25
N GLY A 92 5.54 41.95 -0.70
CA GLY A 92 6.47 41.05 -1.35
C GLY A 92 6.10 39.58 -1.21
N GLU A 93 5.90 38.90 -2.34
CA GLU A 93 6.02 37.46 -2.53
C GLU A 93 6.58 37.16 -3.95
N PRO A 94 7.28 36.02 -4.17
CA PRO A 94 7.98 35.69 -5.43
C PRO A 94 7.03 34.99 -6.43
N ALA A 95 6.87 35.51 -7.66
CA ALA A 95 7.58 35.16 -8.91
C ALA A 95 6.88 34.05 -9.74
N ILE A 96 5.85 34.43 -10.51
CA ILE A 96 5.25 33.60 -11.57
C ILE A 96 6.18 33.64 -12.79
N SER A 97 6.60 32.47 -13.29
CA SER A 97 7.32 32.36 -14.57
C SER A 97 6.61 31.39 -15.54
N SER A 98 6.50 31.85 -16.79
CA SER A 98 6.00 31.21 -18.02
C SER A 98 4.52 30.82 -18.12
N LEU A 99 3.77 31.69 -18.81
CA LEU A 99 2.73 31.27 -19.76
C LEU A 99 3.44 30.94 -21.07
N ASP A 100 3.69 29.65 -21.31
CA ASP A 100 4.04 29.16 -22.65
C ASP A 100 2.79 28.55 -23.29
N GLN A 101 2.71 28.67 -24.60
CA GLN A 101 1.51 28.52 -25.42
C GLN A 101 0.81 27.16 -25.23
N GLY A 102 -0.38 27.16 -24.60
CA GLY A 102 -1.43 26.14 -24.79
C GLY A 102 -1.11 24.67 -24.50
N LYS A 103 0.06 24.36 -23.94
CA LYS A 103 0.43 23.05 -23.41
C LYS A 103 1.11 23.31 -22.09
N ALA A 104 0.52 22.81 -21.01
CA ALA A 104 1.17 22.81 -19.70
C ALA A 104 2.43 21.92 -19.77
N VAL A 105 3.55 22.51 -20.18
CA VAL A 105 4.88 21.95 -19.93
C VAL A 105 5.28 22.50 -18.58
N VAL A 106 5.17 21.65 -17.56
CA VAL A 106 5.71 21.99 -16.24
C VAL A 106 7.21 22.15 -16.42
N LYS A 107 7.75 23.35 -16.17
CA LYS A 107 9.20 23.52 -15.98
C LYS A 107 9.59 22.86 -14.66
N CYS A 108 9.74 21.55 -14.67
CA CYS A 108 10.37 20.80 -13.60
C CYS A 108 11.85 20.67 -13.94
N ASP A 109 12.68 21.57 -13.43
CA ASP A 109 14.10 21.24 -13.32
C ASP A 109 14.21 20.12 -12.27
N TYR A 110 14.51 18.90 -12.71
CA TYR A 110 14.72 17.78 -11.81
C TYR A 110 16.00 17.97 -11.02
N VAL A 111 15.93 17.68 -9.72
CA VAL A 111 17.09 17.68 -8.82
C VAL A 111 17.66 16.26 -8.76
N LEU A 112 18.97 16.14 -8.83
CA LEU A 112 19.70 14.88 -8.75
C LEU A 112 20.69 14.88 -7.59
N SER A 113 20.91 13.71 -7.01
CA SER A 113 21.97 13.52 -6.02
C SER A 113 23.34 13.42 -6.67
N GLN A 114 24.31 14.14 -6.10
CA GLN A 114 25.72 14.06 -6.50
C GLN A 114 26.35 12.78 -5.94
N THR A 115 26.75 11.86 -6.81
CA THR A 115 27.56 10.69 -6.39
C THR A 115 28.97 11.16 -5.99
N PRO A 116 29.69 10.45 -5.10
CA PRO A 116 30.95 10.92 -4.53
C PRO A 116 32.04 11.26 -5.55
N SER A 117 32.11 10.52 -6.65
CA SER A 117 33.08 10.75 -7.74
C SER A 117 32.49 11.43 -8.97
N GLY A 118 31.22 11.85 -8.93
CA GLY A 118 30.63 12.63 -10.00
C GLY A 118 31.14 14.08 -9.97
N LYS A 119 30.95 14.82 -11.07
CA LYS A 119 31.48 16.17 -11.26
C LYS A 119 30.40 17.10 -11.78
N GLU A 120 29.84 17.92 -10.90
CA GLU A 120 28.81 18.92 -11.24
C GLU A 120 27.58 18.27 -11.91
N THR A 121 27.10 17.14 -11.37
CA THR A 121 26.02 16.33 -11.95
C THR A 121 24.80 17.18 -12.30
N GLN A 122 24.32 18.00 -11.35
CA GLN A 122 23.14 18.85 -11.55
C GLN A 122 23.29 19.84 -12.72
N LYS A 123 24.53 20.26 -13.03
CA LYS A 123 24.81 21.24 -14.08
C LYS A 123 25.03 20.60 -15.44
N ARG A 124 25.61 19.40 -15.49
CA ARG A 124 26.03 18.73 -16.73
C ARG A 124 25.03 17.70 -17.22
N PHE A 125 24.24 17.12 -16.34
CA PHE A 125 23.28 16.10 -16.71
C PHE A 125 22.07 16.72 -17.44
N PRO A 126 21.64 16.16 -18.58
CA PRO A 126 20.49 16.67 -19.33
C PRO A 126 19.18 16.22 -18.66
N SER A 127 18.82 16.78 -17.51
CA SER A 127 17.66 16.31 -16.72
C SER A 127 16.31 16.48 -17.42
N GLN A 128 16.22 17.31 -18.46
CA GLN A 128 15.09 17.34 -19.37
C GLN A 128 15.27 16.25 -20.44
N PHE A 129 14.36 15.27 -20.48
CA PHE A 129 14.45 14.15 -21.43
C PHE A 129 14.57 14.59 -22.89
N SER A 130 13.95 15.70 -23.29
CA SER A 130 14.08 16.27 -24.64
C SER A 130 15.51 16.66 -25.03
N ASN A 131 16.39 16.85 -24.05
CA ASN A 131 17.79 17.22 -24.25
C ASN A 131 18.72 16.00 -24.29
N TYR A 132 18.18 14.78 -24.20
CA TYR A 132 19.00 13.56 -24.32
C TYR A 132 19.60 13.46 -25.73
N PRO A 133 20.83 12.92 -25.86
CA PRO A 133 21.50 12.76 -27.15
C PRO A 133 20.67 11.98 -28.19
N GLY A 134 19.96 10.95 -27.75
CA GLY A 134 19.09 10.12 -28.60
C GLY A 134 17.78 10.79 -29.03
N LYS A 135 17.49 12.01 -28.53
CA LYS A 135 16.27 12.78 -28.81
C LYS A 135 15.00 11.93 -28.66
N PRO A 136 14.75 11.40 -27.45
CA PRO A 136 13.65 10.48 -27.20
C PRO A 136 12.30 11.13 -27.57
N ALA A 137 11.42 10.31 -28.13
CA ALA A 137 10.02 10.67 -28.30
C ALA A 137 9.26 10.41 -26.99
N PHE A 138 8.06 10.96 -26.85
CA PHE A 138 7.22 10.65 -25.70
C PHE A 138 5.79 10.27 -26.10
N PHE A 139 5.10 9.58 -25.20
CA PHE A 139 3.66 9.34 -25.28
C PHE A 139 3.05 9.29 -23.88
N ASP A 140 1.76 9.64 -23.80
CA ASP A 140 1.01 9.67 -22.54
C ASP A 140 0.08 8.45 -22.46
N VAL A 141 -0.03 7.86 -21.26
CA VAL A 141 -1.01 6.82 -20.93
C VAL A 141 -1.72 7.20 -19.63
N TYR A 142 -3.02 6.90 -19.57
CA TYR A 142 -3.87 7.22 -18.43
C TYR A 142 -4.41 5.93 -17.83
N SER A 143 -4.33 5.80 -16.51
CA SER A 143 -5.06 4.76 -15.79
C SER A 143 -6.58 4.95 -15.94
N PRO A 144 -7.39 3.88 -15.80
CA PRO A 144 -8.81 4.00 -15.54
C PRO A 144 -9.10 4.91 -14.33
N THR A 145 -10.28 5.54 -14.31
CA THR A 145 -10.65 6.48 -13.24
C THR A 145 -10.59 5.82 -11.87
N ILE A 146 -9.86 6.47 -10.96
CA ILE A 146 -9.82 6.18 -9.54
C ILE A 146 -10.92 7.00 -8.87
N ARG A 147 -11.72 6.34 -8.03
CA ARG A 147 -12.80 6.96 -7.28
C ARG A 147 -12.74 6.53 -5.82
N SER A 148 -12.77 7.49 -4.91
CA SER A 148 -12.73 7.25 -3.45
C SER A 148 -13.50 8.32 -2.68
N LEU A 149 -13.86 7.99 -1.45
CA LEU A 149 -14.27 8.95 -0.42
C LEU A 149 -13.12 9.22 0.55
N TYR A 150 -13.23 10.30 1.32
CA TYR A 150 -12.24 10.66 2.33
C TYR A 150 -11.92 9.47 3.24
N SER A 151 -10.62 9.34 3.57
CA SER A 151 -10.00 8.25 4.33
C SER A 151 -10.05 6.85 3.73
N GLN A 152 -10.68 6.65 2.58
CA GLN A 152 -10.65 5.35 1.91
C GLN A 152 -9.32 5.13 1.19
N VAL A 153 -8.82 3.91 1.31
CA VAL A 153 -7.65 3.42 0.56
C VAL A 153 -8.12 2.81 -0.76
N PHE A 154 -7.71 3.36 -1.89
CA PHE A 154 -7.88 2.73 -3.19
C PHE A 154 -6.62 1.93 -3.55
N TRP A 155 -6.64 0.61 -3.32
CA TRP A 155 -5.55 -0.26 -3.71
C TRP A 155 -6.01 -1.50 -4.48
N LYS A 156 -5.95 -1.44 -5.82
CA LYS A 156 -6.25 -2.60 -6.68
C LYS A 156 -5.58 -2.46 -8.03
N ALA A 157 -5.34 -3.60 -8.68
CA ALA A 157 -4.92 -3.64 -10.06
C ALA A 157 -6.04 -3.13 -10.98
N LEU A 158 -5.79 -2.05 -11.73
CA LEU A 158 -6.75 -1.54 -12.71
C LEU A 158 -6.66 -2.36 -14.00
N PRO A 159 -7.75 -2.43 -14.80
CA PRO A 159 -7.72 -3.06 -16.12
C PRO A 159 -6.57 -2.54 -16.99
N PRO A 160 -5.91 -3.41 -17.79
CA PRO A 160 -4.91 -3.00 -18.77
C PRO A 160 -5.43 -1.93 -19.73
N VAL A 161 -4.53 -1.04 -20.11
CA VAL A 161 -4.77 0.07 -21.03
C VAL A 161 -3.92 -0.16 -22.27
N ASP A 162 -4.55 -0.08 -23.45
CA ASP A 162 -3.83 -0.13 -24.72
C ASP A 162 -2.92 1.08 -24.86
N LEU A 163 -1.69 0.83 -25.33
CA LEU A 163 -0.78 1.92 -25.70
C LEU A 163 -1.31 2.62 -26.97
N PRO A 164 -0.93 3.88 -27.22
CA PRO A 164 -1.33 4.60 -28.43
C PRO A 164 -0.98 3.81 -29.70
N LYS A 165 -1.91 3.75 -30.66
CA LYS A 165 -1.78 2.90 -31.86
C LYS A 165 -0.51 3.21 -32.65
N GLU A 166 -0.14 4.47 -32.72
CA GLU A 166 1.08 4.95 -33.36
C GLU A 166 2.36 4.43 -32.68
N ILE A 167 2.34 4.22 -31.36
CA ILE A 167 3.46 3.63 -30.61
C ILE A 167 3.54 2.14 -30.90
N VAL A 168 2.40 1.43 -30.82
CA VAL A 168 2.34 0.00 -31.14
C VAL A 168 2.83 -0.27 -32.56
N GLN A 169 2.38 0.52 -33.54
CA GLN A 169 2.82 0.41 -34.94
C GLN A 169 4.29 0.76 -35.14
N ARG A 170 4.80 1.81 -34.47
CA ARG A 170 6.20 2.23 -34.59
C ARG A 170 7.17 1.14 -34.14
N PHE A 171 6.81 0.39 -33.09
CA PHE A 171 7.68 -0.60 -32.47
C PHE A 171 7.31 -2.05 -32.79
N ASP A 172 6.38 -2.31 -33.71
CA ASP A 172 6.06 -3.69 -34.09
C ASP A 172 7.27 -4.39 -34.70
N GLY A 173 7.68 -5.51 -34.07
CA GLY A 173 8.88 -6.26 -34.44
C GLY A 173 10.20 -5.63 -33.97
N LYS A 174 10.14 -4.60 -33.12
CA LYS A 174 11.32 -3.86 -32.63
C LYS A 174 11.35 -3.79 -31.10
N GLY A 175 12.53 -3.54 -30.54
CA GLY A 175 12.66 -3.16 -29.14
C GLY A 175 12.36 -1.67 -28.94
N MET A 176 11.55 -1.35 -27.93
CA MET A 176 11.38 0.01 -27.41
C MET A 176 12.28 0.19 -26.19
N ALA A 177 13.20 1.15 -26.24
CA ALA A 177 14.03 1.54 -25.12
C ALA A 177 13.32 2.65 -24.33
N ILE A 178 12.86 2.34 -23.12
CA ILE A 178 12.30 3.31 -22.18
C ILE A 178 13.47 3.94 -21.42
N VAL A 179 13.77 5.21 -21.73
CA VAL A 179 14.87 5.97 -21.10
C VAL A 179 14.44 6.68 -19.82
N GLY A 180 13.13 6.76 -19.59
CA GLY A 180 12.52 7.23 -18.35
C GLY A 180 11.02 7.48 -18.50
N PHE A 181 10.39 7.89 -17.41
CA PHE A 181 9.00 8.29 -17.39
C PHE A 181 8.74 9.46 -16.43
N GLU A 182 7.59 10.07 -16.58
CA GLU A 182 7.05 11.07 -15.66
C GLU A 182 5.65 10.63 -15.25
N VAL A 183 5.24 10.97 -14.03
CA VAL A 183 3.97 10.49 -13.48
C VAL A 183 3.30 11.59 -12.67
N ASP A 184 2.00 11.77 -12.89
CA ASP A 184 1.14 12.73 -12.19
C ASP A 184 -0.25 12.13 -11.96
N GLN A 185 -1.01 12.75 -11.05
CA GLN A 185 -2.42 12.48 -10.81
C GLN A 185 -3.23 13.66 -11.36
N VAL A 186 -4.16 13.40 -12.27
CA VAL A 186 -4.84 14.46 -13.03
C VAL A 186 -6.35 14.22 -13.09
N ARG A 187 -7.10 15.32 -13.09
CA ARG A 187 -8.48 15.35 -13.57
C ARG A 187 -8.47 15.81 -15.02
N ARG A 188 -9.22 15.10 -15.86
CA ARG A 188 -9.36 15.44 -17.26
C ARG A 188 -10.55 16.40 -17.39
N THR A 189 -10.29 17.62 -17.85
CA THR A 189 -11.31 18.64 -18.08
C THR A 189 -11.35 19.00 -19.57
N GLU A 190 -12.40 19.69 -20.01
CA GLU A 190 -12.48 20.20 -21.39
C GLU A 190 -11.32 21.16 -21.73
N ALA A 191 -10.79 21.87 -20.73
CA ALA A 191 -9.65 22.76 -20.87
C ALA A 191 -8.28 22.03 -20.84
N GLY A 192 -8.27 20.71 -20.62
CA GLY A 192 -7.08 19.89 -20.51
C GLY A 192 -6.93 19.18 -19.17
N ASP A 193 -5.79 18.54 -18.97
CA ASP A 193 -5.44 17.87 -17.71
C ASP A 193 -5.15 18.92 -16.63
N VAL A 194 -5.78 18.75 -15.46
CA VAL A 194 -5.54 19.57 -14.26
C VAL A 194 -4.97 18.66 -13.18
N SER A 195 -3.73 18.92 -12.76
CA SER A 195 -3.06 18.16 -11.70
C SER A 195 -3.83 18.23 -10.38
N VAL A 196 -3.92 17.10 -9.70
CA VAL A 196 -4.49 16.97 -8.36
C VAL A 196 -3.35 17.08 -7.35
N PRO A 197 -3.43 17.96 -6.34
CA PRO A 197 -2.39 18.06 -5.32
C PRO A 197 -2.17 16.73 -4.59
N ILE A 198 -0.92 16.43 -4.22
CA ILE A 198 -0.61 15.18 -3.50
C ILE A 198 -1.18 15.18 -2.08
N SER A 199 -1.47 16.37 -1.56
CA SER A 199 -2.14 16.58 -0.28
C SER A 199 -3.66 16.32 -0.34
N VAL A 200 -4.23 16.15 -1.54
CA VAL A 200 -5.64 15.81 -1.80
C VAL A 200 -5.81 14.31 -2.01
N ALA A 201 -4.98 13.73 -2.89
CA ALA A 201 -4.89 12.30 -3.10
C ALA A 201 -3.44 11.88 -2.87
N TYR A 202 -3.18 11.20 -1.76
CA TYR A 202 -1.84 10.75 -1.43
C TYR A 202 -1.54 9.44 -2.14
N ASN A 203 -0.53 9.43 -3.00
CA ASN A 203 0.04 8.18 -3.50
C ASN A 203 0.86 7.55 -2.38
N HIS A 204 0.35 6.46 -1.81
CA HIS A 204 1.13 5.69 -0.85
C HIS A 204 2.12 4.78 -1.60
N HIS A 205 1.68 4.11 -2.66
CA HIS A 205 2.54 3.40 -3.64
C HIS A 205 1.89 3.38 -5.03
N PHE A 206 2.69 3.23 -6.08
CA PHE A 206 2.21 2.68 -7.34
C PHE A 206 3.16 1.59 -7.85
N GLU A 207 2.60 0.64 -8.59
CA GLU A 207 3.36 -0.31 -9.40
C GLU A 207 2.69 -0.40 -10.76
N SER A 208 3.46 -0.66 -11.80
CA SER A 208 2.92 -0.81 -13.15
C SER A 208 3.73 -1.82 -13.94
N THR A 209 3.10 -2.44 -14.92
CA THR A 209 3.76 -3.37 -15.83
C THR A 209 3.39 -3.03 -17.26
N ILE A 210 4.38 -2.89 -18.13
CA ILE A 210 4.19 -2.78 -19.58
C ILE A 210 4.52 -4.12 -20.22
N ILE A 211 3.73 -4.53 -21.21
CA ILE A 211 3.92 -5.79 -21.94
C ILE A 211 4.05 -5.54 -23.45
N GLY A 212 4.72 -6.49 -24.10
CA GLY A 212 4.88 -6.62 -25.53
C GLY A 212 3.91 -7.59 -26.18
N LYS A 213 3.93 -7.67 -27.51
CA LYS A 213 3.04 -8.55 -28.29
C LYS A 213 3.16 -10.04 -27.97
N ARG A 214 4.29 -10.45 -27.39
CA ARG A 214 4.56 -11.83 -26.96
C ARG A 214 4.19 -12.12 -25.51
N ALA A 215 3.60 -11.16 -24.82
CA ALA A 215 3.01 -11.34 -23.49
C ALA A 215 1.54 -10.93 -23.51
N ALA A 216 0.76 -11.44 -22.56
CA ALA A 216 -0.64 -11.08 -22.39
C ALA A 216 -0.94 -10.86 -20.91
N PHE A 217 -1.78 -9.87 -20.61
CA PHE A 217 -2.40 -9.74 -19.32
C PHE A 217 -3.54 -10.74 -19.19
N GLU A 218 -3.47 -11.58 -18.16
CA GLU A 218 -4.55 -12.50 -17.82
C GLU A 218 -5.17 -12.11 -16.50
N HIS A 219 -6.47 -11.91 -16.51
CA HIS A 219 -7.23 -11.71 -15.29
C HIS A 219 -7.55 -13.07 -14.68
N VAL A 220 -6.78 -13.44 -13.67
CA VAL A 220 -6.86 -14.76 -13.05
C VAL A 220 -7.53 -14.69 -11.69
N LEU A 221 -8.34 -15.70 -11.40
CA LEU A 221 -8.71 -16.02 -10.04
C LEU A 221 -7.55 -16.76 -9.40
N ILE A 222 -6.98 -16.17 -8.35
CA ILE A 222 -5.91 -16.72 -7.54
C ILE A 222 -6.43 -17.98 -6.84
N GLN A 223 -5.69 -19.09 -6.97
CA GLN A 223 -6.03 -20.37 -6.35
C GLN A 223 -5.46 -20.54 -4.93
N GLY A 224 -4.60 -19.60 -4.51
CA GLY A 224 -4.00 -19.50 -3.18
C GLY A 224 -2.50 -19.16 -3.24
N PRO A 225 -1.79 -19.23 -2.11
CA PRO A 225 -0.38 -18.83 -2.00
C PRO A 225 0.62 -19.63 -2.85
N GLY A 226 0.20 -20.74 -3.46
CA GLY A 226 1.02 -21.59 -4.34
C GLY A 226 0.52 -21.63 -5.78
N ASP A 227 -0.22 -20.61 -6.22
CA ASP A 227 -0.65 -20.50 -7.61
C ASP A 227 0.59 -20.29 -8.51
N PRO A 228 0.92 -21.24 -9.41
CA PRO A 228 2.15 -21.19 -10.20
C PRO A 228 2.17 -20.03 -11.21
N ARG A 229 1.03 -19.36 -11.43
CA ARG A 229 0.91 -18.19 -12.30
C ARG A 229 1.32 -16.90 -11.60
N ILE A 230 1.50 -16.93 -10.28
CA ILE A 230 1.89 -15.78 -9.47
C ILE A 230 3.34 -16.00 -9.02
N PRO A 231 4.30 -15.21 -9.52
CA PRO A 231 5.69 -15.37 -9.11
C PRO A 231 5.87 -15.12 -7.60
N GLU A 232 6.64 -16.00 -6.93
CA GLU A 232 6.92 -15.95 -5.48
C GLU A 232 7.60 -14.64 -5.02
N LYS A 233 8.19 -13.88 -5.95
CA LYS A 233 8.93 -12.65 -5.67
C LYS A 233 8.21 -11.43 -6.23
N HIS A 234 7.49 -10.70 -5.39
CA HIS A 234 6.99 -9.37 -5.74
C HIS A 234 7.08 -8.41 -4.54
N GLY A 235 7.41 -7.15 -4.86
CA GLY A 235 7.39 -6.02 -3.94
C GLY A 235 5.98 -5.67 -3.45
N HIS A 236 5.86 -4.55 -2.73
CA HIS A 236 4.68 -4.01 -2.03
C HIS A 236 3.39 -4.86 -2.07
N GLY A 237 3.02 -5.45 -0.92
CA GLY A 237 1.74 -6.13 -0.72
C GLY A 237 1.65 -7.59 -1.16
N ALA A 238 2.62 -8.11 -1.91
CA ALA A 238 2.56 -9.47 -2.46
C ALA A 238 3.14 -10.58 -1.57
N GLY A 239 3.73 -10.24 -0.42
CA GLY A 239 4.17 -11.23 0.56
C GLY A 239 2.98 -11.77 1.35
N THR A 240 2.48 -12.95 1.01
CA THR A 240 1.63 -13.82 1.88
C THR A 240 0.16 -13.46 2.15
N ALA A 241 -0.51 -12.64 1.34
CA ALA A 241 -1.97 -12.44 1.49
C ALA A 241 -2.80 -12.80 0.26
N TRP A 242 -2.25 -13.56 -0.69
CA TRP A 242 -3.00 -14.11 -1.82
C TRP A 242 -4.02 -15.13 -1.33
N LYS A 243 -5.25 -14.67 -1.11
CA LYS A 243 -6.38 -15.50 -0.71
C LYS A 243 -6.97 -16.16 -1.97
N PRO A 244 -7.31 -17.45 -1.91
CA PRO A 244 -8.11 -18.07 -2.94
C PRO A 244 -9.37 -17.23 -3.21
N GLY A 245 -9.66 -16.94 -4.48
CA GLY A 245 -10.81 -16.12 -4.85
C GLY A 245 -10.51 -14.63 -5.10
N GLN A 246 -9.28 -14.17 -4.87
CA GLN A 246 -8.85 -12.84 -5.31
C GLN A 246 -8.62 -12.84 -6.83
N HIS A 247 -8.98 -11.73 -7.45
CA HIS A 247 -8.79 -11.49 -8.87
C HIS A 247 -7.57 -10.61 -9.06
N GLU A 248 -6.62 -11.06 -9.88
CA GLU A 248 -5.42 -10.29 -10.18
C GLU A 248 -5.05 -10.37 -11.66
N TRP A 249 -4.30 -9.36 -12.10
CA TRP A 249 -3.69 -9.34 -13.41
C TRP A 249 -2.30 -9.96 -13.32
N VAL A 250 -2.07 -11.04 -14.06
CA VAL A 250 -0.75 -11.65 -14.23
C VAL A 250 -0.26 -11.48 -15.65
N VAL A 251 1.06 -11.44 -15.83
CA VAL A 251 1.68 -11.48 -17.15
C VAL A 251 1.91 -12.95 -17.51
N ARG A 252 1.31 -13.39 -18.62
CA ARG A 252 1.63 -14.68 -19.23
C ARG A 252 2.45 -14.47 -20.49
N GLU A 253 3.62 -15.09 -20.52
CA GLU A 253 4.40 -15.24 -21.75
C GLU A 253 3.66 -16.14 -22.74
N THR A 254 3.47 -15.64 -23.96
CA THR A 254 2.82 -16.37 -25.05
C THR A 254 3.85 -17.04 -25.97
N GLU A 255 5.01 -16.39 -26.15
CA GLU A 255 6.11 -16.84 -27.00
C GLU A 255 7.45 -16.40 -26.39
N GLN A 256 8.52 -17.17 -26.63
CA GLN A 256 9.87 -16.77 -26.23
C GLN A 256 10.46 -15.76 -27.24
N GLY A 257 11.23 -14.80 -26.73
CA GLY A 257 11.93 -13.80 -27.54
C GLY A 257 13.33 -13.50 -27.02
N GLU A 258 14.12 -12.81 -27.84
CA GLU A 258 15.48 -12.38 -27.50
C GLU A 258 15.49 -11.14 -26.60
N LEU A 259 14.45 -10.30 -26.70
CA LEU A 259 14.26 -9.11 -25.88
C LEU A 259 13.20 -9.36 -24.80
N PRO A 260 13.22 -8.60 -23.68
CA PRO A 260 12.20 -8.72 -22.66
C PRO A 260 10.81 -8.40 -23.23
N THR A 261 9.86 -9.27 -22.97
CA THR A 261 8.45 -9.16 -23.38
C THR A 261 7.62 -8.36 -22.38
N SER A 262 8.16 -8.06 -21.21
CA SER A 262 7.52 -7.23 -20.19
C SER A 262 8.53 -6.47 -19.34
N GLN A 263 8.11 -5.36 -18.77
CA GLN A 263 8.91 -4.54 -17.84
C GLN A 263 8.05 -4.04 -16.68
N SER A 264 8.57 -4.17 -15.47
CA SER A 264 8.02 -3.49 -14.29
C SER A 264 8.47 -2.04 -14.29
N ILE A 265 7.52 -1.12 -14.14
CA ILE A 265 7.69 0.32 -14.08
C ILE A 265 7.44 0.78 -12.63
N GLY A 266 8.45 1.42 -12.03
CA GLY A 266 8.43 1.89 -10.64
C GLY A 266 9.69 2.72 -10.32
N GLY A 267 10.05 2.82 -9.04
CA GLY A 267 11.12 3.74 -8.58
C GLY A 267 10.53 4.98 -7.93
N ALA A 268 11.07 5.41 -6.78
CA ALA A 268 10.56 6.51 -5.95
C ALA A 268 9.02 6.53 -5.91
N ASN A 269 8.41 5.36 -5.70
CA ASN A 269 7.01 5.12 -6.06
C ASN A 269 6.01 5.45 -4.97
N GLY A 270 6.44 6.06 -3.87
CA GLY A 270 5.58 6.50 -2.76
C GLY A 270 5.08 7.93 -2.90
N GLY A 271 4.84 8.59 -1.77
CA GLY A 271 4.45 10.00 -1.74
C GLY A 271 5.48 10.95 -2.36
N GLU A 272 6.69 10.48 -2.60
CA GLU A 272 7.78 11.21 -3.24
C GLU A 272 7.72 11.22 -4.78
N TYR A 273 6.81 10.45 -5.39
CA TYR A 273 6.88 10.15 -6.83
C TYR A 273 6.79 11.34 -7.76
N ARG A 274 6.03 12.37 -7.39
CA ARG A 274 5.84 13.57 -8.24
C ARG A 274 7.10 14.41 -8.18
N LYS A 275 7.57 14.90 -9.34
CA LYS A 275 8.80 15.71 -9.48
C LYS A 275 10.11 14.98 -9.13
N SER A 276 10.06 13.73 -8.65
CA SER A 276 11.20 12.83 -8.68
C SER A 276 11.57 12.50 -10.12
N PHE A 277 12.87 12.44 -10.41
CA PHE A 277 13.34 12.04 -11.73
C PHE A 277 13.24 10.52 -11.86
N HIS A 278 12.47 9.99 -12.81
CA HIS A 278 12.36 8.54 -13.09
C HIS A 278 13.00 8.17 -14.42
N GLY A 279 14.23 8.64 -14.64
CA GLY A 279 15.01 8.36 -15.85
C GLY A 279 16.38 7.77 -15.56
N TYR A 280 17.04 7.33 -16.62
CA TYR A 280 18.38 6.74 -16.56
C TYR A 280 19.40 7.61 -17.26
N ALA A 281 20.69 7.44 -16.97
CA ALA A 281 21.72 8.13 -17.73
C ALA A 281 21.67 7.78 -19.23
N PRO A 282 21.99 8.71 -20.15
CA PRO A 282 22.01 8.41 -21.58
C PRO A 282 22.83 7.14 -21.89
N GLY A 283 22.27 6.27 -22.73
CA GLY A 283 22.83 4.93 -23.02
C GLY A 283 22.29 3.80 -22.14
N PHE A 284 21.44 4.08 -21.15
CA PHE A 284 20.75 3.07 -20.35
C PHE A 284 19.24 3.13 -20.54
N ALA A 285 18.58 1.98 -20.55
CA ALA A 285 17.12 1.89 -20.73
C ALA A 285 16.53 0.59 -20.17
N GLN A 286 15.26 0.61 -19.79
CA GLN A 286 14.45 -0.60 -19.72
C GLN A 286 13.95 -0.93 -21.13
N VAL A 287 14.08 -2.18 -21.57
CA VAL A 287 13.77 -2.59 -22.94
C VAL A 287 12.53 -3.48 -22.96
N VAL A 288 11.59 -3.20 -23.86
CA VAL A 288 10.41 -4.04 -24.10
C VAL A 288 10.23 -4.29 -25.60
N GLU A 289 10.04 -5.55 -26.00
CA GLU A 289 9.80 -5.94 -27.38
C GLU A 289 8.36 -5.64 -27.80
N SER A 290 8.17 -4.90 -28.90
CA SER A 290 6.85 -4.67 -29.53
C SER A 290 5.72 -4.35 -28.52
N PRO A 291 5.86 -3.27 -27.72
CA PRO A 291 4.95 -2.93 -26.62
C PRO A 291 3.51 -2.74 -27.08
N THR A 292 2.54 -3.24 -26.31
CA THR A 292 1.11 -3.24 -26.66
C THR A 292 0.22 -2.64 -25.58
N GLN A 293 0.46 -2.98 -24.30
CA GLN A 293 -0.42 -2.61 -23.19
C GLN A 293 0.36 -2.30 -21.92
N ILE A 294 -0.26 -1.53 -21.02
CA ILE A 294 0.22 -1.29 -19.65
C ILE A 294 -0.88 -1.54 -18.63
N GLN A 295 -0.53 -2.13 -17.49
CA GLN A 295 -1.41 -2.33 -16.35
C GLN A 295 -0.88 -1.50 -15.17
N ILE A 296 -1.77 -0.78 -14.49
CA ILE A 296 -1.43 0.15 -13.41
C ILE A 296 -2.11 -0.29 -12.12
N THR A 297 -1.34 -0.44 -11.05
CA THR A 297 -1.81 -0.80 -9.71
C THR A 297 -1.51 0.35 -8.74
N PRO A 298 -2.43 1.31 -8.60
CA PRO A 298 -2.29 2.40 -7.65
C PRO A 298 -2.66 1.95 -6.22
N MET A 299 -1.97 2.52 -5.24
CA MET A 299 -2.37 2.57 -3.83
C MET A 299 -2.49 4.02 -3.41
N GLN A 300 -3.73 4.51 -3.35
CA GLN A 300 -4.04 5.92 -3.16
C GLN A 300 -4.90 6.12 -1.92
N ILE A 301 -4.71 7.23 -1.22
CA ILE A 301 -5.46 7.58 -0.02
C ILE A 301 -6.09 8.95 -0.22
N ASP A 302 -7.40 9.02 -0.04
CA ASP A 302 -8.12 10.29 -0.09
C ASP A 302 -7.93 11.08 1.21
N THR A 303 -7.21 12.18 1.11
CA THR A 303 -6.90 13.08 2.24
C THR A 303 -7.53 14.45 2.07
N TRP A 304 -8.43 14.62 1.10
CA TRP A 304 -8.95 15.93 0.71
C TRP A 304 -10.02 16.43 1.70
N ASN A 305 -9.67 17.43 2.51
CA ASN A 305 -10.67 18.16 3.28
C ASN A 305 -11.53 19.01 2.34
N ARG A 306 -12.75 18.55 2.04
CA ARG A 306 -13.61 19.12 1.00
C ARG A 306 -14.11 20.53 1.30
N ASP A 307 -14.08 20.93 2.57
CA ASP A 307 -14.61 22.22 3.03
C ASP A 307 -13.51 23.29 3.07
N MET A 308 -12.25 22.87 3.23
CA MET A 308 -11.14 23.79 3.50
C MET A 308 -10.08 23.83 2.40
N MET A 309 -10.05 22.85 1.49
CA MET A 309 -9.04 22.72 0.45
C MET A 309 -9.64 22.76 -0.96
N ASN A 310 -8.92 23.37 -1.90
CA ASN A 310 -9.29 23.37 -3.31
C ASN A 310 -8.55 22.25 -4.05
N ILE A 311 -9.29 21.42 -4.77
CA ILE A 311 -8.75 20.32 -5.57
C ILE A 311 -7.96 20.80 -6.81
N SER A 312 -8.21 22.01 -7.31
CA SER A 312 -7.65 22.49 -8.59
C SER A 312 -6.44 23.41 -8.43
N HIS A 313 -6.13 23.84 -7.20
CA HIS A 313 -5.04 24.77 -6.92
C HIS A 313 -4.34 24.39 -5.62
N PRO A 314 -3.03 24.62 -5.50
CA PRO A 314 -2.32 24.38 -4.25
C PRO A 314 -2.91 25.29 -3.16
N THR A 315 -3.70 24.71 -2.25
CA THR A 315 -4.07 25.34 -0.99
C THR A 315 -3.20 24.79 0.10
N ARG A 316 -2.95 25.58 1.16
CA ARG A 316 -2.38 25.05 2.41
C ARG A 316 -3.16 23.79 2.80
N PHE A 317 -2.45 22.72 3.12
CA PHE A 317 -3.09 21.51 3.62
C PHE A 317 -3.84 21.81 4.92
N VAL A 318 -5.07 21.31 5.02
CA VAL A 318 -5.88 21.37 6.24
C VAL A 318 -6.36 19.95 6.53
N PRO A 319 -5.97 19.36 7.67
CA PRO A 319 -6.39 17.99 7.99
C PRO A 319 -7.92 17.90 8.08
N GLY A 320 -8.49 16.82 7.55
CA GLY A 320 -9.85 16.42 7.88
C GLY A 320 -9.87 15.56 9.15
N PRO A 321 -10.94 14.78 9.39
CA PRO A 321 -10.97 13.80 10.46
C PRO A 321 -9.82 12.80 10.35
N VAL A 322 -9.25 12.41 11.49
CA VAL A 322 -8.23 11.36 11.61
C VAL A 322 -8.62 10.42 12.75
N PRO A 323 -8.19 9.15 12.75
CA PRO A 323 -8.50 8.22 13.84
C PRO A 323 -7.68 8.55 15.07
N ARG A 324 -8.13 8.06 16.23
CA ARG A 324 -7.43 8.30 17.52
C ARG A 324 -6.01 7.75 17.58
N SER A 325 -5.70 6.76 16.75
CA SER A 325 -4.37 6.15 16.63
C SER A 325 -3.38 6.98 15.80
N SER A 326 -3.85 8.02 15.11
CA SER A 326 -2.98 8.92 14.35
C SER A 326 -2.07 9.74 15.28
N LEU A 327 -0.79 9.85 14.92
CA LEU A 327 0.21 10.62 15.65
C LEU A 327 0.49 12.00 15.04
N ALA A 328 -0.15 12.31 13.90
CA ALA A 328 0.07 13.53 13.16
C ALA A 328 -0.53 14.76 13.87
N PRO A 329 0.14 15.93 13.81
CA PRO A 329 -0.45 17.18 14.26
C PRO A 329 -1.72 17.53 13.47
N ILE A 330 -2.81 17.84 14.17
CA ILE A 330 -4.10 18.24 13.57
C ILE A 330 -4.35 19.74 13.60
N SER A 331 -3.48 20.50 14.26
CA SER A 331 -3.60 21.97 14.39
C SER A 331 -2.22 22.62 14.51
N GLY A 332 -2.17 23.93 14.32
CA GLY A 332 -0.92 24.71 14.41
C GLY A 332 -0.10 24.70 13.11
N PRO A 333 1.15 25.20 13.17
CA PRO A 333 2.02 25.30 12.01
C PRO A 333 2.51 23.94 11.49
N ASP A 334 2.56 22.91 12.34
CA ASP A 334 3.11 21.59 11.99
C ASP A 334 2.07 20.64 11.39
N ALA A 335 0.80 21.05 11.33
CA ALA A 335 -0.29 20.31 10.69
C ALA A 335 -0.24 20.44 9.16
N LEU A 336 0.84 19.92 8.57
CA LEU A 336 1.18 20.07 7.15
C LEU A 336 0.83 18.83 6.31
N TYR A 337 0.47 17.72 6.93
CA TYR A 337 0.22 16.44 6.28
C TYR A 337 -0.93 15.68 6.96
N SER A 338 -1.54 14.75 6.24
CA SER A 338 -2.60 13.90 6.79
C SER A 338 -2.01 12.69 7.49
N GLY A 339 -2.32 12.47 8.77
CA GLY A 339 -1.92 11.24 9.45
C GLY A 339 -2.57 9.96 8.90
N LEU A 340 -3.51 10.07 7.95
CA LEU A 340 -4.04 8.94 7.20
C LEU A 340 -3.00 8.33 6.25
N LEU A 341 -2.00 9.11 5.82
CA LEU A 341 -0.94 8.63 4.93
C LEU A 341 -0.10 7.52 5.58
N GLU A 342 -0.14 7.41 6.90
CA GLU A 342 0.61 6.44 7.70
C GLU A 342 -0.17 5.13 7.93
N CYS A 343 -1.35 4.97 7.30
CA CYS A 343 -2.18 3.78 7.40
C CYS A 343 -2.42 3.34 8.86
N PRO A 344 -2.97 4.20 9.74
CA PRO A 344 -3.15 3.86 11.14
C PRO A 344 -4.11 2.67 11.32
N VAL A 345 -3.80 1.75 12.25
CA VAL A 345 -4.76 0.72 12.68
C VAL A 345 -5.90 1.41 13.43
N THR A 346 -7.12 1.27 12.93
CA THR A 346 -8.33 1.90 13.51
C THR A 346 -9.19 0.89 14.25
N SER A 347 -10.24 1.36 14.95
CA SER A 347 -11.22 0.46 15.58
C SER A 347 -12.08 -0.35 14.60
N ARG A 348 -11.95 -0.15 13.28
CA ARG A 348 -12.52 -1.03 12.24
C ARG A 348 -11.68 -2.27 11.98
N ILE A 349 -10.42 -2.27 12.42
CA ILE A 349 -9.47 -3.37 12.20
C ILE A 349 -9.32 -4.17 13.48
N GLN A 350 -9.74 -5.43 13.46
CA GLN A 350 -9.47 -6.38 14.51
C GLN A 350 -8.15 -7.12 14.23
N LYS A 351 -7.28 -7.20 15.24
CA LYS A 351 -6.12 -8.08 15.22
C LYS A 351 -6.49 -9.47 15.72
N HIS A 352 -6.04 -10.49 15.01
CA HIS A 352 -6.12 -11.86 15.45
C HIS A 352 -4.71 -12.38 15.69
N VAL A 353 -4.40 -12.77 16.93
CA VAL A 353 -3.08 -13.25 17.35
C VAL A 353 -3.22 -14.68 17.86
N PRO A 354 -2.90 -15.71 17.04
CA PRO A 354 -3.01 -17.10 17.46
C PRO A 354 -2.17 -17.40 18.70
N GLY A 355 -2.73 -18.21 19.60
CA GLY A 355 -2.00 -18.75 20.76
C GLY A 355 -1.86 -17.79 21.95
N GLU A 356 -2.43 -16.58 21.90
CA GLU A 356 -2.51 -15.70 23.10
C GLU A 356 -3.46 -16.24 24.16
N ALA A 357 -4.48 -16.97 23.74
CA ALA A 357 -5.49 -17.56 24.60
C ALA A 357 -5.58 -19.07 24.37
N ILE A 358 -5.77 -19.82 25.45
CA ILE A 358 -6.03 -21.26 25.43
C ILE A 358 -7.44 -21.46 25.94
N VAL A 359 -8.30 -22.09 25.14
CA VAL A 359 -9.61 -22.56 25.58
C VAL A 359 -9.44 -23.95 26.21
N ARG A 360 -10.04 -24.16 27.38
CA ARG A 360 -10.09 -25.47 28.03
C ARG A 360 -11.53 -25.86 28.27
N LEU A 361 -11.87 -27.07 27.83
CA LEU A 361 -13.17 -27.69 28.08
C LEU A 361 -13.11 -28.81 29.13
N GLN A 362 -11.92 -29.15 29.63
CA GLN A 362 -11.72 -30.15 30.67
C GLN A 362 -10.47 -29.83 31.50
N GLY A 363 -10.38 -30.45 32.67
CA GLY A 363 -9.24 -30.35 33.58
C GLY A 363 -9.38 -29.24 34.62
N GLY A 364 -8.35 -29.09 35.45
CA GLY A 364 -8.29 -28.10 36.52
C GLY A 364 -8.11 -26.65 36.02
N PRO A 365 -8.06 -25.68 36.95
CA PRO A 365 -8.04 -24.25 36.64
C PRO A 365 -6.83 -23.86 35.77
N CYS A 366 -6.93 -22.70 35.11
CA CYS A 366 -5.84 -22.15 34.30
C CYS A 366 -4.54 -22.06 35.10
N SER A 367 -3.43 -22.55 34.51
CA SER A 367 -2.09 -22.36 35.08
C SER A 367 -1.66 -20.89 35.07
N SER A 368 -2.20 -20.13 34.13
CA SER A 368 -2.01 -18.69 34.00
C SER A 368 -3.37 -18.06 33.68
N PRO A 369 -4.19 -17.77 34.71
CA PRO A 369 -5.49 -17.13 34.50
C PRO A 369 -5.31 -15.65 34.13
N PRO A 370 -6.30 -15.05 33.44
CA PRO A 370 -6.35 -13.60 33.27
C PRO A 370 -6.45 -12.88 34.63
N GLU A 371 -5.93 -11.67 34.71
CA GLU A 371 -5.85 -10.87 35.94
C GLU A 371 -7.02 -9.90 36.10
N SER A 372 -7.74 -9.60 35.01
CA SER A 372 -8.91 -8.72 35.01
C SER A 372 -10.05 -9.22 34.11
N GLY A 373 -11.23 -8.64 34.30
CA GLY A 373 -12.40 -8.88 33.44
C GLY A 373 -12.17 -8.42 32.00
N ASP A 374 -11.49 -7.29 31.82
CA ASP A 374 -11.14 -6.76 30.50
C ASP A 374 -10.14 -7.66 29.78
N GLU A 375 -9.12 -8.16 30.48
CA GLU A 375 -8.18 -9.13 29.92
C GLU A 375 -8.88 -10.44 29.57
N CYS A 376 -9.78 -10.92 30.45
CA CYS A 376 -10.61 -12.09 30.20
C CYS A 376 -11.45 -11.95 28.93
N LEU A 377 -12.11 -10.80 28.75
CA LEU A 377 -12.89 -10.50 27.57
C LEU A 377 -12.02 -10.41 26.30
N ALA A 378 -10.84 -9.80 26.39
CA ALA A 378 -9.91 -9.70 25.27
C ALA A 378 -9.38 -11.07 24.83
N LEU A 379 -8.97 -11.92 25.79
CA LEU A 379 -8.51 -13.28 25.51
C LEU A 379 -9.65 -14.15 24.95
N ALA A 380 -10.87 -13.99 25.45
CA ALA A 380 -12.04 -14.72 24.91
C ALA A 380 -12.30 -14.34 23.45
N ARG A 381 -12.23 -13.04 23.11
CA ARG A 381 -12.34 -12.56 21.72
C ARG A 381 -11.23 -13.11 20.83
N SER A 382 -9.99 -13.18 21.34
CA SER A 382 -8.85 -13.73 20.62
C SER A 382 -8.98 -15.24 20.36
N ALA A 383 -9.36 -16.02 21.38
CA ALA A 383 -9.53 -17.48 21.28
C ALA A 383 -10.72 -17.93 20.42
N LEU A 384 -11.75 -17.09 20.30
CA LEU A 384 -13.04 -17.44 19.67
C LEU A 384 -13.26 -16.66 18.35
N PHE A 385 -12.16 -16.27 17.70
CA PHE A 385 -12.11 -15.50 16.46
C PHE A 385 -12.82 -16.20 15.27
N GLY A 386 -13.32 -15.41 14.31
CA GLY A 386 -13.86 -15.90 13.03
C GLY A 386 -15.28 -16.47 13.06
N GLN A 387 -16.08 -16.14 14.08
CA GLN A 387 -17.40 -16.75 14.32
C GLN A 387 -18.60 -15.78 14.28
N HIS A 388 -18.44 -14.52 13.82
CA HIS A 388 -19.47 -13.46 13.93
C HIS A 388 -20.12 -13.39 15.33
N ARG A 389 -19.33 -13.61 16.39
CA ARG A 389 -19.85 -13.69 17.75
C ARG A 389 -19.87 -12.34 18.44
N ARG A 390 -20.95 -12.06 19.16
CA ARG A 390 -21.06 -10.93 20.09
C ARG A 390 -20.56 -11.37 21.45
N PHE A 391 -19.70 -10.59 22.09
CA PHE A 391 -19.14 -10.91 23.41
C PHE A 391 -19.65 -9.93 24.46
N VAL A 392 -20.16 -10.46 25.57
CA VAL A 392 -20.60 -9.67 26.72
C VAL A 392 -19.91 -10.18 27.97
N LEU A 393 -19.35 -9.26 28.77
CA LEU A 393 -18.82 -9.57 30.09
C LEU A 393 -19.97 -9.47 31.11
N ASP A 394 -20.42 -10.62 31.60
CA ASP A 394 -21.50 -10.73 32.57
C ASP A 394 -20.95 -10.95 34.00
N PRO A 395 -21.74 -10.61 35.04
CA PRO A 395 -21.40 -10.97 36.42
C PRO A 395 -21.23 -12.48 36.58
N ALA A 396 -20.15 -12.92 37.21
CA ALA A 396 -19.84 -14.33 37.33
C ALA A 396 -20.85 -15.08 38.23
N PRO A 397 -21.44 -16.21 37.78
CA PRO A 397 -22.31 -17.05 38.61
C PRO A 397 -21.60 -17.54 39.88
N ALA A 398 -22.38 -17.85 40.92
CA ALA A 398 -21.86 -18.44 42.15
C ALA A 398 -21.05 -19.71 41.86
N GLY A 399 -19.82 -19.81 42.39
CA GLY A 399 -18.90 -20.92 42.13
C GLY A 399 -17.93 -20.72 40.95
N THR A 400 -18.14 -19.71 40.10
CA THR A 400 -17.20 -19.39 39.00
C THR A 400 -15.91 -18.77 39.55
N LEU A 401 -14.75 -19.31 39.17
CA LEU A 401 -13.42 -18.78 39.49
C LEU A 401 -12.60 -18.62 38.21
N GLY A 402 -11.88 -17.50 38.08
CA GLY A 402 -11.08 -17.18 36.89
C GLY A 402 -11.91 -16.64 35.74
N CYS A 403 -11.50 -16.93 34.51
CA CYS A 403 -12.14 -16.46 33.29
C CYS A 403 -12.81 -17.62 32.56
N THR A 404 -14.10 -17.48 32.26
CA THR A 404 -14.87 -18.49 31.53
C THR A 404 -15.70 -17.90 30.40
N ALA A 405 -15.96 -18.68 29.36
CA ALA A 405 -16.82 -18.30 28.24
C ALA A 405 -17.84 -19.42 27.93
N MET A 406 -19.09 -19.05 27.69
CA MET A 406 -20.16 -19.96 27.29
C MET A 406 -20.98 -19.38 26.14
N ALA A 407 -21.62 -20.23 25.36
CA ALA A 407 -22.61 -19.81 24.37
C ALA A 407 -24.00 -19.71 25.01
N ASP A 408 -24.80 -18.73 24.56
CA ASP A 408 -26.20 -18.57 24.95
C ASP A 408 -27.10 -19.45 24.07
N SER A 409 -27.97 -20.27 24.67
CA SER A 409 -28.85 -21.16 23.88
C SER A 409 -29.92 -20.45 23.05
N ARG A 410 -30.24 -19.18 23.36
CA ARG A 410 -31.27 -18.40 22.68
C ARG A 410 -30.67 -17.60 21.53
N GLU A 411 -29.41 -17.20 21.66
CA GLU A 411 -28.66 -16.45 20.66
C GLU A 411 -27.28 -17.13 20.53
N MET A 412 -27.17 -18.14 19.65
CA MET A 412 -25.97 -18.98 19.56
C MET A 412 -24.69 -18.21 19.20
N ASP A 413 -24.83 -17.02 18.62
CA ASP A 413 -23.74 -16.10 18.29
C ASP A 413 -23.35 -15.19 19.48
N LEU A 414 -24.12 -15.19 20.57
CA LEU A 414 -23.77 -14.52 21.81
C LEU A 414 -22.88 -15.41 22.69
N VAL A 415 -21.69 -14.90 22.97
CA VAL A 415 -20.77 -15.45 23.97
C VAL A 415 -20.85 -14.63 25.24
N ARG A 416 -21.23 -15.30 26.33
CA ARG A 416 -21.21 -14.74 27.67
C ARG A 416 -19.87 -15.09 28.33
N VAL A 417 -19.12 -14.05 28.65
CA VAL A 417 -17.83 -14.13 29.32
C VAL A 417 -18.05 -13.79 30.78
N HIS A 418 -17.49 -14.58 31.68
CA HIS A 418 -17.56 -14.34 33.12
C HIS A 418 -16.16 -14.28 33.69
N PHE A 419 -15.93 -13.30 34.56
CA PHE A 419 -14.67 -13.16 35.28
C PHE A 419 -14.90 -13.02 36.78
N LYS A 420 -14.17 -13.82 37.56
CA LYS A 420 -14.03 -13.62 39.00
C LYS A 420 -12.57 -13.75 39.40
N ALA A 421 -12.00 -12.65 39.93
CA ALA A 421 -10.62 -12.63 40.39
C ALA A 421 -10.37 -13.73 41.42
N ASN A 422 -9.28 -14.46 41.24
CA ASN A 422 -8.86 -15.46 42.21
C ASN A 422 -8.08 -14.76 43.33
N HIS A 423 -8.76 -14.34 44.39
CA HIS A 423 -8.12 -13.59 45.49
C HIS A 423 -7.22 -14.44 46.40
N SER A 424 -7.06 -15.74 46.17
CA SER A 424 -6.14 -16.55 46.96
C SER A 424 -4.79 -16.71 46.26
N GLY A 425 -3.86 -15.79 46.50
CA GLY A 425 -2.43 -15.94 46.24
C GLY A 425 -1.76 -17.05 47.09
N ARG A 426 -2.36 -18.25 47.14
CA ARG A 426 -1.74 -19.45 47.70
C ARG A 426 -1.44 -20.44 46.58
N SER A 427 -0.21 -20.33 46.10
CA SER A 427 0.57 -21.47 45.65
C SER A 427 0.33 -22.67 46.57
N THR A 428 -0.07 -23.81 45.99
CA THR A 428 0.06 -25.17 46.57
C THR A 428 -0.25 -25.28 48.08
N LEU A 429 -1.51 -25.34 48.50
CA LEU A 429 -1.83 -25.78 49.87
C LEU A 429 -3.05 -26.70 49.92
N LYS A 430 -2.76 -28.00 50.10
CA LYS A 430 -3.56 -29.06 50.74
C LYS A 430 -5.08 -28.84 50.80
N LEU A 431 -5.80 -29.16 49.71
CA LEU A 431 -7.26 -29.28 49.66
C LEU A 431 -7.75 -30.67 50.13
N HIS A 432 -7.30 -31.15 51.30
CA HIS A 432 -7.65 -32.51 51.76
C HIS A 432 -8.20 -32.66 53.19
N GLN A 433 -8.53 -31.59 53.93
CA GLN A 433 -8.91 -31.75 55.34
C GLN A 433 -10.09 -30.89 55.84
N ASP A 434 -11.11 -30.61 55.02
CA ASP A 434 -12.39 -30.10 55.54
C ASP A 434 -13.59 -30.87 54.95
N PRO A 435 -14.31 -31.68 55.75
CA PRO A 435 -15.46 -32.46 55.28
C PRO A 435 -16.71 -31.63 54.93
N PHE A 436 -16.77 -30.34 55.29
CA PHE A 436 -18.00 -29.53 55.19
C PHE A 436 -18.10 -28.66 53.93
N LEU A 437 -17.09 -28.69 53.04
CA LEU A 437 -17.03 -27.92 51.77
C LEU A 437 -17.08 -28.82 50.52
N ARG A 438 -17.88 -29.90 50.53
CA ARG A 438 -18.06 -30.79 49.35
C ARG A 438 -19.13 -30.29 48.35
N GLY A 439 -19.31 -28.97 48.24
CA GLY A 439 -20.12 -28.35 47.19
C GLY A 439 -19.24 -27.55 46.24
N THR A 440 -18.98 -28.11 45.04
CA THR A 440 -18.49 -27.39 43.84
C THR A 440 -17.21 -26.55 43.97
N ALA A 441 -16.24 -26.97 44.78
CA ALA A 441 -14.96 -26.27 44.95
C ALA A 441 -13.82 -26.77 44.03
N ASP A 442 -14.14 -27.47 42.94
CA ASP A 442 -13.15 -27.82 41.92
C ASP A 442 -13.41 -26.93 40.72
N GLY A 443 -12.58 -25.89 40.53
CA GLY A 443 -12.60 -24.95 39.38
C GLY A 443 -12.26 -25.62 38.04
N ALA A 444 -12.98 -26.70 37.73
CA ALA A 444 -12.84 -27.50 36.53
C ALA A 444 -13.58 -26.83 35.38
N CYS A 445 -12.90 -26.73 34.25
CA CYS A 445 -13.44 -26.07 33.06
C CYS A 445 -14.61 -26.87 32.49
N ALA A 446 -15.69 -26.18 32.11
CA ALA A 446 -16.92 -26.79 31.61
C ALA A 446 -17.54 -27.86 32.52
N ALA A 447 -17.42 -27.72 33.84
CA ALA A 447 -18.09 -28.59 34.80
C ALA A 447 -19.60 -28.66 34.49
N ASP A 448 -20.17 -29.87 34.53
CA ASP A 448 -21.59 -30.16 34.28
C ASP A 448 -22.09 -29.91 32.85
N ALA A 449 -21.19 -29.60 31.91
CA ALA A 449 -21.57 -29.37 30.52
C ALA A 449 -21.86 -30.66 29.74
N ASN A 450 -23.09 -30.77 29.25
CA ASN A 450 -23.54 -31.85 28.38
C ASN A 450 -23.85 -31.39 26.95
N LYS A 451 -23.84 -30.07 26.71
CA LYS A 451 -24.12 -29.46 25.42
C LYS A 451 -23.00 -28.51 25.02
N PHE A 452 -22.54 -28.64 23.79
CA PHE A 452 -21.45 -27.85 23.25
C PHE A 452 -21.82 -27.30 21.88
N VAL A 453 -21.29 -26.13 21.54
CA VAL A 453 -21.45 -25.55 20.21
C VAL A 453 -20.16 -24.88 19.70
N GLY A 454 -19.81 -25.13 18.45
CA GLY A 454 -18.77 -24.41 17.71
C GLY A 454 -19.32 -23.96 16.34
N ALA A 455 -18.98 -22.76 15.87
CA ALA A 455 -19.62 -22.16 14.68
C ALA A 455 -18.70 -21.24 13.84
N SER A 456 -18.05 -21.73 12.80
CA SER A 456 -17.07 -20.93 12.01
C SER A 456 -17.58 -20.62 10.62
N SER A 457 -17.21 -19.47 10.05
CA SER A 457 -17.64 -19.05 8.70
C SER A 457 -16.49 -18.61 7.77
N PRO A 458 -15.47 -19.46 7.51
CA PRO A 458 -14.32 -19.08 6.69
C PRO A 458 -14.59 -19.14 5.17
N LEU A 459 -15.60 -19.92 4.74
CA LEU A 459 -16.05 -20.05 3.35
C LEU A 459 -17.48 -20.63 3.29
N VAL A 460 -17.68 -21.78 3.93
CA VAL A 460 -19.00 -22.34 4.25
C VAL A 460 -19.26 -22.04 5.72
N ASN A 461 -20.44 -21.54 6.08
CA ASN A 461 -20.81 -21.38 7.49
C ASN A 461 -21.10 -22.76 8.07
N VAL A 462 -20.31 -23.16 9.07
CA VAL A 462 -20.36 -24.46 9.71
C VAL A 462 -20.65 -24.26 11.19
N SER A 463 -21.80 -24.75 11.65
CA SER A 463 -22.13 -24.84 13.08
C SER A 463 -22.33 -26.29 13.48
N VAL A 464 -21.70 -26.70 14.57
CA VAL A 464 -21.83 -28.05 15.14
C VAL A 464 -22.25 -27.90 16.59
N SER A 465 -23.38 -28.51 16.93
CA SER A 465 -23.83 -28.68 18.31
C SER A 465 -23.75 -30.15 18.71
N LEU A 466 -23.15 -30.41 19.87
CA LEU A 466 -22.96 -31.74 20.43
C LEU A 466 -23.81 -31.86 21.70
N ASP A 467 -24.65 -32.89 21.76
CA ASP A 467 -25.44 -33.23 22.94
C ASP A 467 -24.99 -34.61 23.45
N LEU A 468 -24.28 -34.62 24.57
CA LEU A 468 -23.74 -35.83 25.18
C LEU A 468 -24.81 -36.68 25.85
N THR A 469 -25.91 -36.05 26.30
CA THR A 469 -27.05 -36.73 26.90
C THR A 469 -27.84 -37.50 25.85
N LEU A 470 -28.14 -36.86 24.71
CA LEU A 470 -28.80 -37.48 23.57
C LEU A 470 -27.85 -38.31 22.70
N ARG A 471 -26.54 -38.20 22.94
CA ARG A 471 -25.46 -38.79 22.11
C ARG A 471 -25.60 -38.44 20.63
N GLN A 472 -25.96 -37.18 20.36
CA GLN A 472 -26.26 -36.69 19.02
C GLN A 472 -25.42 -35.45 18.66
N ALA A 473 -24.95 -35.39 17.41
CA ALA A 473 -24.44 -34.18 16.78
C ALA A 473 -25.51 -33.57 15.89
N ARG A 474 -25.73 -32.26 16.00
CA ARG A 474 -26.47 -31.43 15.04
C ARG A 474 -25.46 -30.59 14.26
N ILE A 475 -25.52 -30.65 12.93
CA ILE A 475 -24.59 -29.97 12.03
C ILE A 475 -25.41 -29.05 11.14
N SER A 476 -25.14 -27.75 11.19
CA SER A 476 -25.73 -26.76 10.29
C SER A 476 -24.67 -26.27 9.30
N LEU A 477 -25.02 -26.31 8.01
CA LEU A 477 -24.15 -25.87 6.92
C LEU A 477 -24.86 -24.81 6.10
N THR A 478 -24.21 -23.69 5.79
CA THR A 478 -24.70 -22.71 4.82
C THR A 478 -23.64 -22.38 3.77
N GLY A 479 -23.99 -22.53 2.50
CA GLY A 479 -23.14 -22.21 1.36
C GLY A 479 -23.96 -21.77 0.15
N PRO A 480 -23.34 -21.55 -1.02
CA PRO A 480 -24.04 -21.13 -2.23
C PRO A 480 -25.11 -22.13 -2.66
N ALA A 481 -26.25 -21.63 -3.13
CA ALA A 481 -27.41 -22.47 -3.48
C ALA A 481 -27.31 -23.14 -4.86
N SER A 482 -26.59 -22.52 -5.80
CA SER A 482 -26.55 -22.92 -7.22
C SER A 482 -25.42 -23.89 -7.58
N VAL A 483 -24.43 -24.06 -6.71
CA VAL A 483 -23.27 -24.93 -6.89
C VAL A 483 -23.10 -25.86 -5.67
N TRP A 484 -22.33 -26.93 -5.82
CA TRP A 484 -22.04 -27.80 -4.68
C TRP A 484 -21.14 -27.09 -3.65
N PHE A 485 -21.27 -27.46 -2.38
CA PHE A 485 -20.31 -27.12 -1.34
C PHE A 485 -20.10 -28.29 -0.39
N GLY A 486 -18.99 -28.31 0.33
CA GLY A 486 -18.66 -29.42 1.19
C GLY A 486 -17.76 -29.06 2.37
N VAL A 487 -17.82 -29.90 3.40
CA VAL A 487 -17.07 -29.74 4.65
C VAL A 487 -16.47 -31.08 5.06
N GLY A 488 -15.15 -31.13 5.20
CA GLY A 488 -14.38 -32.27 5.71
C GLY A 488 -13.91 -32.02 7.14
N PHE A 489 -14.22 -32.91 8.07
CA PHE A 489 -13.93 -32.72 9.49
C PHE A 489 -12.62 -33.38 9.91
N ASN A 490 -11.94 -32.75 10.89
CA ASN A 490 -10.65 -33.14 11.45
C ASN A 490 -9.53 -33.22 10.40
N ALA A 491 -9.42 -32.17 9.59
CA ALA A 491 -8.40 -32.04 8.56
C ALA A 491 -7.96 -30.59 8.39
N VAL A 492 -6.72 -30.41 7.96
CA VAL A 492 -6.16 -29.16 7.42
C VAL A 492 -6.00 -29.23 5.90
N GLY A 493 -6.08 -30.43 5.32
CA GLY A 493 -6.11 -30.63 3.87
C GLY A 493 -6.74 -31.97 3.47
N MET A 494 -7.02 -32.14 2.17
CA MET A 494 -7.58 -33.41 1.65
C MET A 494 -6.65 -34.61 1.87
N ALA A 495 -5.34 -34.38 2.00
CA ALA A 495 -4.35 -35.42 2.27
C ALA A 495 -4.59 -36.14 3.62
N ASP A 496 -5.28 -35.49 4.56
CA ASP A 496 -5.67 -36.09 5.84
C ASP A 496 -6.82 -37.13 5.69
N ALA A 497 -7.34 -37.29 4.46
CA ALA A 497 -8.43 -38.19 4.11
C ALA A 497 -9.66 -38.05 5.06
N PRO A 498 -10.25 -36.86 5.23
CA PRO A 498 -11.34 -36.66 6.18
C PRO A 498 -12.64 -37.35 5.77
N TRP A 499 -13.51 -37.57 6.75
CA TRP A 499 -14.94 -37.74 6.51
C TRP A 499 -15.52 -36.37 6.13
N ALA A 500 -16.24 -36.32 5.00
CA ALA A 500 -16.78 -35.10 4.45
C ALA A 500 -18.27 -35.22 4.12
N LEU A 501 -18.98 -34.12 4.37
CA LEU A 501 -20.33 -33.89 3.89
C LEU A 501 -20.27 -33.05 2.62
N ILE A 502 -20.91 -33.53 1.56
CA ILE A 502 -21.03 -32.83 0.28
C ILE A 502 -22.51 -32.54 0.04
N VAL A 503 -22.82 -31.28 -0.20
CA VAL A 503 -24.16 -30.79 -0.56
C VAL A 503 -24.09 -30.37 -2.03
N ASP A 504 -24.88 -31.01 -2.89
CA ASP A 504 -24.96 -30.62 -4.30
C ASP A 504 -25.88 -29.41 -4.51
N GLY A 505 -25.91 -28.85 -5.72
CA GLY A 505 -26.72 -27.67 -6.07
C GLY A 505 -28.23 -27.92 -5.98
N SER A 506 -28.68 -29.18 -5.96
CA SER A 506 -30.08 -29.53 -5.68
C SER A 506 -30.38 -29.54 -4.17
N GLY A 507 -29.35 -29.62 -3.33
CA GLY A 507 -29.42 -29.72 -1.88
C GLY A 507 -29.31 -31.15 -1.36
N ALA A 508 -29.02 -32.14 -2.21
CA ALA A 508 -28.83 -33.51 -1.77
C ALA A 508 -27.49 -33.67 -1.04
N VAL A 509 -27.52 -34.40 0.08
CA VAL A 509 -26.37 -34.58 0.97
C VAL A 509 -25.78 -35.96 0.77
N THR A 510 -24.47 -36.03 0.54
CA THR A 510 -23.71 -37.28 0.50
C THR A 510 -22.55 -37.25 1.48
N GLU A 511 -22.20 -38.42 2.03
CA GLU A 511 -21.05 -38.60 2.90
C GLU A 511 -19.93 -39.29 2.14
N ARG A 512 -18.70 -38.80 2.28
CA ARG A 512 -17.53 -39.35 1.59
C ARG A 512 -16.34 -39.47 2.54
N LYS A 513 -15.53 -40.49 2.33
CA LYS A 513 -14.16 -40.55 2.85
C LYS A 513 -13.25 -40.02 1.76
N LEU A 514 -12.76 -38.79 1.91
CA LEU A 514 -11.95 -38.15 0.88
C LEU A 514 -10.59 -38.85 0.73
N GLY A 515 -10.00 -38.75 -0.46
CA GLY A 515 -8.63 -39.19 -0.74
C GLY A 515 -7.71 -38.01 -1.03
N ARG A 516 -6.43 -38.31 -1.28
CA ARG A 516 -5.44 -37.27 -1.59
C ARG A 516 -5.72 -36.67 -2.97
N HIS A 517 -6.19 -35.42 -2.99
CA HIS A 517 -6.59 -34.69 -4.21
C HIS A 517 -7.69 -35.36 -5.04
N GLU A 518 -8.50 -36.23 -4.44
CA GLU A 518 -9.59 -36.94 -5.12
C GLU A 518 -10.87 -36.92 -4.29
N PRO A 519 -12.06 -37.01 -4.92
CA PRO A 519 -13.34 -37.01 -4.20
C PRO A 519 -13.51 -38.20 -3.25
N GLY A 520 -12.62 -39.20 -3.33
CA GLY A 520 -12.61 -40.35 -2.45
C GLY A 520 -13.83 -41.26 -2.59
N ARG A 521 -14.10 -42.08 -1.58
CA ARG A 521 -15.15 -43.13 -1.62
C ARG A 521 -16.48 -42.63 -1.06
N LEU A 522 -17.57 -42.88 -1.77
CA LEU A 522 -18.94 -42.65 -1.28
C LEU A 522 -19.24 -43.60 -0.11
N LEU A 523 -19.78 -43.06 0.98
CA LEU A 523 -20.15 -43.80 2.18
C LEU A 523 -21.67 -43.99 2.26
N LYS A 524 -22.11 -44.97 3.07
CA LYS A 524 -23.53 -45.12 3.38
C LYS A 524 -24.01 -43.93 4.23
N PRO A 525 -25.19 -43.35 3.98
CA PRO A 525 -25.69 -42.26 4.79
C PRO A 525 -25.82 -42.63 6.28
N SER A 526 -25.33 -41.75 7.14
CA SER A 526 -25.42 -41.76 8.59
C SER A 526 -26.06 -40.48 9.14
N VAL A 527 -26.16 -39.43 8.33
CA VAL A 527 -26.89 -38.18 8.65
C VAL A 527 -28.36 -38.23 8.26
N SER A 528 -29.19 -37.53 9.03
CA SER A 528 -30.59 -37.23 8.71
C SER A 528 -30.76 -35.74 8.50
N VAL A 529 -31.29 -35.33 7.34
CA VAL A 529 -31.61 -33.93 7.04
C VAL A 529 -32.89 -33.56 7.78
N GLN A 530 -32.81 -32.56 8.67
CA GLN A 530 -33.95 -32.06 9.43
C GLN A 530 -34.64 -30.91 8.71
N GLU A 531 -33.83 -30.00 8.14
CA GLU A 531 -34.32 -28.81 7.45
C GLU A 531 -33.40 -28.46 6.29
N THR A 532 -33.99 -27.95 5.21
CA THR A 532 -33.28 -27.27 4.13
C THR A 532 -34.02 -25.99 3.77
N LYS A 533 -33.29 -24.89 3.64
CA LYS A 533 -33.83 -23.58 3.28
C LYS A 533 -32.94 -22.94 2.22
N VAL A 534 -33.56 -22.29 1.24
CA VAL A 534 -32.88 -21.45 0.26
C VAL A 534 -33.38 -20.02 0.44
N GLN A 535 -32.47 -19.07 0.63
CA GLN A 535 -32.78 -17.66 0.77
C GLN A 535 -31.77 -16.84 -0.02
N GLY A 536 -32.23 -16.17 -1.07
CA GLY A 536 -31.34 -15.57 -2.07
C GLY A 536 -30.43 -16.63 -2.69
N ASP A 537 -29.13 -16.33 -2.77
CA ASP A 537 -28.12 -17.22 -3.34
C ASP A 537 -27.52 -18.21 -2.33
N LEU A 538 -28.08 -18.32 -1.12
CA LEU A 538 -27.58 -19.19 -0.07
C LEU A 538 -28.54 -20.33 0.25
N ARG A 539 -27.97 -21.52 0.46
CA ARG A 539 -28.65 -22.72 0.93
C ARG A 539 -28.14 -23.08 2.31
N SER A 540 -29.07 -23.19 3.25
CA SER A 540 -28.83 -23.65 4.62
C SER A 540 -29.43 -25.03 4.84
N LEU A 541 -28.71 -25.91 5.54
CA LEU A 541 -29.18 -27.23 5.92
C LEU A 541 -28.89 -27.46 7.40
N THR A 542 -29.81 -28.13 8.09
CA THR A 542 -29.59 -28.66 9.43
C THR A 542 -29.69 -30.18 9.40
N LEU A 543 -28.63 -30.84 9.83
CA LEU A 543 -28.43 -32.28 9.80
C LEU A 543 -28.27 -32.80 11.23
N THR A 544 -28.64 -34.05 11.48
CA THR A 544 -28.36 -34.74 12.75
C THR A 544 -27.79 -36.13 12.53
N ARG A 545 -26.90 -36.58 13.42
CA ARG A 545 -26.41 -37.96 13.48
C ARG A 545 -25.90 -38.35 14.87
N PRO A 546 -25.74 -39.65 15.19
CA PRO A 546 -25.06 -40.07 16.41
C PRO A 546 -23.61 -39.53 16.50
N LEU A 547 -23.13 -39.23 17.71
CA LEU A 547 -21.76 -38.74 17.94
C LEU A 547 -20.71 -39.72 17.41
N LYS A 548 -20.92 -41.03 17.64
CA LYS A 548 -20.04 -42.09 17.17
C LYS A 548 -20.22 -42.32 15.67
N GLY A 549 -19.10 -42.40 14.94
CA GLY A 549 -19.06 -42.84 13.55
C GLY A 549 -19.57 -44.26 13.37
N ALA A 550 -20.22 -44.55 12.24
CA ALA A 550 -20.69 -45.91 11.92
C ALA A 550 -19.52 -46.90 11.73
N SER A 551 -18.36 -46.41 11.30
CA SER A 551 -17.07 -47.12 11.23
C SER A 551 -15.92 -46.13 11.39
N SER A 552 -14.67 -46.60 11.28
CA SER A 552 -13.47 -45.76 11.24
C SER A 552 -13.40 -44.80 10.03
N ASP A 553 -14.24 -45.00 9.01
CA ASP A 553 -14.32 -44.11 7.86
C ASP A 553 -15.12 -42.84 8.14
N TYR A 554 -15.91 -42.83 9.22
CA TYR A 554 -16.73 -41.70 9.63
C TYR A 554 -16.07 -40.95 10.79
N TYR A 555 -16.24 -39.64 10.84
CA TYR A 555 -15.77 -38.88 11.98
C TYR A 555 -16.58 -39.22 13.23
N THR A 556 -15.90 -39.41 14.36
CA THR A 556 -16.52 -39.57 15.68
C THR A 556 -16.34 -38.26 16.43
N PHE A 557 -17.45 -37.60 16.75
CA PHE A 557 -17.47 -36.39 17.55
C PHE A 557 -17.25 -36.76 19.01
N THR A 558 -16.00 -36.81 19.42
CA THR A 558 -15.61 -36.75 20.82
C THR A 558 -15.12 -35.34 21.07
N PRO A 559 -15.93 -34.47 21.68
CA PRO A 559 -15.30 -33.32 22.30
C PRO A 559 -14.26 -33.88 23.30
N PHE A 560 -13.13 -33.18 23.50
CA PHE A 560 -12.19 -33.42 24.61
C PHE A 560 -11.09 -34.49 24.51
N THR A 561 -10.76 -35.10 23.36
CA THR A 561 -9.62 -36.06 23.35
C THR A 561 -8.26 -35.44 23.72
N ASP A 562 -8.10 -34.13 23.52
CA ASP A 562 -6.93 -33.34 23.89
C ASP A 562 -7.24 -32.20 24.89
N GLY A 563 -8.51 -32.08 25.32
CA GLY A 563 -9.00 -31.02 26.21
C GLY A 563 -9.06 -29.60 25.61
N SER A 564 -8.65 -29.39 24.36
CA SER A 564 -8.57 -28.07 23.71
C SER A 564 -9.93 -27.51 23.31
N GLY A 565 -10.89 -28.40 23.01
CA GLY A 565 -12.20 -28.00 22.49
C GLY A 565 -12.15 -27.50 21.05
N GLU A 566 -11.05 -27.75 20.33
CA GLU A 566 -10.88 -27.34 18.94
C GLU A 566 -11.17 -28.49 17.97
N LEU A 567 -11.83 -28.18 16.86
CA LEU A 567 -12.03 -29.10 15.74
C LEU A 567 -11.71 -28.39 14.44
N LYS A 568 -10.60 -28.79 13.81
CA LYS A 568 -10.21 -28.32 12.49
C LYS A 568 -11.12 -28.93 11.43
N PHE A 569 -11.40 -28.17 10.38
CA PHE A 569 -12.11 -28.66 9.21
C PHE A 569 -11.56 -28.00 7.95
N ILE A 570 -11.89 -28.60 6.81
CA ILE A 570 -11.71 -27.99 5.49
C ILE A 570 -13.09 -27.76 4.88
N SER A 571 -13.24 -26.67 4.15
CA SER A 571 -14.47 -26.36 3.41
C SER A 571 -14.14 -26.06 1.96
N ALA A 572 -15.09 -26.33 1.07
CA ALA A 572 -14.95 -26.12 -0.36
C ALA A 572 -16.28 -25.76 -1.01
N VAL A 573 -16.21 -24.98 -2.09
CA VAL A 573 -17.34 -24.60 -2.94
C VAL A 573 -16.98 -24.97 -4.38
N GLY A 574 -17.95 -25.45 -5.16
CA GLY A 574 -17.82 -25.88 -6.54
C GLY A 574 -18.00 -24.79 -7.59
N ASN A 575 -17.77 -25.16 -8.85
CA ASN A 575 -18.16 -24.36 -10.03
C ASN A 575 -19.50 -24.80 -10.62
N THR A 576 -19.99 -25.98 -10.27
CA THR A 576 -21.21 -26.57 -10.85
C THR A 576 -22.09 -27.16 -9.76
N ALA A 577 -23.32 -27.53 -10.09
CA ALA A 577 -24.24 -28.15 -9.14
C ALA A 577 -23.76 -29.53 -8.64
N ASN A 578 -23.05 -30.31 -9.46
CA ASN A 578 -22.59 -31.65 -9.09
C ASN A 578 -21.17 -31.61 -8.54
N LEU A 579 -20.86 -32.54 -7.62
CA LEU A 579 -19.50 -32.67 -7.07
C LEU A 579 -18.47 -32.79 -8.21
N SER A 580 -17.59 -31.80 -8.25
CA SER A 580 -16.52 -31.63 -9.24
C SER A 580 -15.29 -31.06 -8.55
N TYR A 581 -14.29 -30.64 -9.32
CA TYR A 581 -13.22 -29.81 -8.76
C TYR A 581 -13.80 -28.53 -8.12
N HIS A 582 -13.30 -28.18 -6.93
CA HIS A 582 -13.75 -27.01 -6.16
C HIS A 582 -13.18 -25.71 -6.73
N SER A 583 -13.99 -24.65 -6.77
CA SER A 583 -13.61 -23.30 -7.16
C SER A 583 -12.92 -22.53 -6.03
N GLN A 584 -13.40 -22.73 -4.80
CA GLN A 584 -12.88 -22.12 -3.59
C GLN A 584 -12.68 -23.19 -2.52
N ARG A 585 -11.69 -22.98 -1.66
CA ARG A 585 -11.42 -23.84 -0.51
C ARG A 585 -10.85 -23.00 0.64
N SER A 586 -11.17 -23.39 1.86
CA SER A 586 -10.65 -22.72 3.04
C SER A 586 -10.51 -23.71 4.19
N PRO A 587 -9.36 -23.75 4.89
CA PRO A 587 -9.30 -24.38 6.19
C PRO A 587 -10.10 -23.56 7.20
N GLY A 588 -10.66 -24.23 8.19
CA GLY A 588 -11.43 -23.63 9.26
C GLY A 588 -11.20 -24.33 10.59
N GLN A 589 -11.65 -23.70 11.65
CA GLN A 589 -11.58 -24.25 12.99
C GLN A 589 -12.85 -23.90 13.76
N LEU A 590 -13.43 -24.91 14.40
CA LEU A 590 -14.49 -24.75 15.38
C LEU A 590 -13.85 -24.75 16.77
N THR A 591 -14.15 -23.73 17.56
CA THR A 591 -13.87 -23.74 19.00
C THR A 591 -15.19 -23.96 19.73
N PHE A 592 -15.32 -25.11 20.40
CA PHE A 592 -16.54 -25.49 21.10
C PHE A 592 -16.64 -24.75 22.43
N LEU A 593 -17.83 -24.25 22.74
CA LEU A 593 -18.18 -23.70 24.05
C LEU A 593 -19.33 -24.50 24.68
N PRO A 594 -19.34 -24.64 26.02
CA PRO A 594 -20.52 -25.09 26.75
C PRO A 594 -21.71 -24.17 26.51
N VAL A 595 -22.92 -24.73 26.57
CA VAL A 595 -24.17 -23.97 26.40
C VAL A 595 -24.87 -23.84 27.76
N ASP A 596 -25.16 -22.61 28.19
CA ASP A 596 -25.95 -22.25 29.40
C ASP A 596 -25.47 -22.84 30.75
N VAL A 597 -24.21 -23.25 30.87
CA VAL A 597 -23.62 -23.86 32.07
C VAL A 597 -22.27 -23.22 32.38
N ASN A 598 -21.56 -23.69 33.41
CA ASN A 598 -20.19 -23.25 33.69
C ASN A 598 -19.35 -23.32 32.41
N GLY A 599 -18.80 -22.18 32.00
CA GLY A 599 -18.18 -22.01 30.68
C GLY A 599 -16.84 -22.75 30.53
N ALA A 600 -16.34 -22.74 29.29
CA ALA A 600 -14.96 -23.11 28.99
C ALA A 600 -14.03 -22.15 29.73
N CYS A 601 -12.92 -22.63 30.31
CA CYS A 601 -11.93 -21.70 30.84
C CYS A 601 -11.18 -21.02 29.68
N ILE A 602 -10.98 -19.71 29.80
CA ILE A 602 -10.11 -18.96 28.91
C ILE A 602 -8.83 -18.64 29.69
N CYS A 603 -7.72 -19.24 29.26
CA CYS A 603 -6.43 -19.13 29.92
C CYS A 603 -5.45 -18.32 29.08
N ARG A 604 -4.47 -17.68 29.74
CA ARG A 604 -3.35 -17.03 29.06
C ARG A 604 -2.48 -18.09 28.38
N GLY A 605 -2.16 -17.88 27.12
CA GLY A 605 -1.20 -18.67 26.36
C GLY A 605 0.24 -18.43 26.82
N LYS A 606 1.18 -19.20 26.29
CA LYS A 606 2.61 -18.96 26.58
C LYS A 606 3.02 -17.60 25.98
N PRO A 607 3.75 -16.75 26.73
CA PRO A 607 4.26 -15.50 26.18
C PRO A 607 5.10 -15.74 24.94
N VAL A 608 4.65 -15.23 23.80
CA VAL A 608 5.42 -15.23 22.55
C VAL A 608 6.50 -14.14 22.65
N PRO A 609 7.79 -14.43 22.36
CA PRO A 609 8.83 -13.40 22.33
C PRO A 609 8.46 -12.24 21.40
N PHE A 610 8.96 -11.05 21.69
CA PHE A 610 8.76 -9.90 20.82
C PHE A 610 9.37 -10.15 19.43
N GLY A 611 8.70 -9.71 18.37
CA GLY A 611 9.10 -9.94 16.98
C GLY A 611 8.61 -11.28 16.41
N GLN A 612 7.95 -12.10 17.23
CA GLN A 612 7.40 -13.40 16.84
C GLN A 612 5.87 -13.45 16.90
N GLY A 613 5.20 -12.37 17.33
CA GLY A 613 3.74 -12.26 17.25
C GLY A 613 3.27 -12.26 15.80
N LYS A 614 2.60 -13.33 15.40
CA LYS A 614 2.01 -13.55 14.06
C LYS A 614 0.49 -13.56 14.14
N GLY A 615 -0.16 -13.59 12.98
CA GLY A 615 -1.62 -13.66 12.89
C GLY A 615 -2.16 -12.93 11.69
N SER A 616 -3.28 -12.21 11.85
CA SER A 616 -3.93 -11.47 10.77
C SER A 616 -4.63 -10.20 11.27
N LEU A 617 -4.87 -9.27 10.34
CA LEU A 617 -5.77 -8.13 10.50
C LEU A 617 -7.07 -8.44 9.76
N GLU A 618 -8.22 -8.13 10.35
CA GLU A 618 -9.55 -8.27 9.74
C GLU A 618 -10.29 -6.94 9.80
N TYR A 619 -10.91 -6.57 8.68
CA TYR A 619 -11.68 -5.34 8.57
C TYR A 619 -13.16 -5.61 8.81
N HIS A 620 -13.75 -4.83 9.71
CA HIS A 620 -15.16 -4.89 10.05
C HIS A 620 -15.84 -3.60 9.59
N PRO A 621 -16.53 -3.62 8.43
CA PRO A 621 -17.30 -2.47 8.00
C PRO A 621 -18.43 -2.20 9.00
N THR A 622 -18.79 -0.91 9.12
CA THR A 622 -19.95 -0.48 9.90
C THR A 622 -21.23 -0.52 9.09
N GLY A 623 -22.37 -0.23 9.72
CA GLY A 623 -23.64 -0.04 9.01
C GLY A 623 -23.73 1.20 8.12
N GLN A 624 -22.62 1.92 7.88
CA GLN A 624 -22.58 3.07 6.98
C GLN A 624 -22.59 2.56 5.53
N PRO A 625 -23.51 3.02 4.66
CA PRO A 625 -23.56 2.60 3.25
C PRO A 625 -22.26 2.85 2.48
N GLU A 626 -21.46 3.82 2.88
CA GLU A 626 -20.20 4.20 2.24
C GLU A 626 -19.02 3.30 2.65
N ASP A 627 -19.16 2.54 3.73
CA ASP A 627 -18.13 1.68 4.27
C ASP A 627 -18.12 0.34 3.53
N GLN A 628 -17.48 0.36 2.35
CA GLN A 628 -17.39 -0.76 1.41
C GLN A 628 -16.16 -1.64 1.64
N GLY A 629 -15.37 -1.37 2.69
CA GLY A 629 -14.20 -2.15 3.04
C GLY A 629 -14.56 -3.55 3.52
N SER A 630 -13.73 -4.53 3.19
CA SER A 630 -13.91 -5.90 3.68
C SER A 630 -12.62 -6.70 3.60
N GLY A 631 -12.64 -7.89 4.20
CA GLY A 631 -11.57 -8.86 4.08
C GLY A 631 -10.57 -8.83 5.23
N SER A 632 -9.47 -9.54 5.03
CA SER A 632 -8.44 -9.73 6.05
C SER A 632 -7.09 -9.98 5.39
N VAL A 633 -6.00 -9.59 6.04
CA VAL A 633 -4.62 -9.74 5.59
C VAL A 633 -3.80 -10.47 6.66
N GLY A 634 -2.91 -11.37 6.23
CA GLY A 634 -1.97 -12.04 7.13
C GLY A 634 -0.82 -11.11 7.55
N PHE A 635 -0.39 -11.21 8.81
CA PHE A 635 0.75 -10.45 9.31
C PHE A 635 2.06 -11.12 8.88
N ASN A 636 2.70 -10.53 7.88
CA ASN A 636 3.89 -11.08 7.22
C ASN A 636 5.20 -10.40 7.66
N ASN A 637 5.12 -9.29 8.39
CA ASN A 637 6.29 -8.55 8.86
C ASN A 637 7.22 -9.45 9.66
N HIS A 638 8.51 -9.41 9.32
CA HIS A 638 9.58 -10.12 9.97
C HIS A 638 10.81 -9.23 10.04
N CYS A 639 11.15 -8.81 11.26
CA CYS A 639 12.37 -8.07 11.53
C CYS A 639 13.53 -9.04 11.76
N PRO A 640 14.52 -9.09 10.86
CA PRO A 640 15.70 -9.92 11.06
C PRO A 640 16.60 -9.34 12.16
N GLU A 641 17.41 -10.20 12.77
CA GLU A 641 18.42 -9.78 13.74
C GLU A 641 19.54 -8.95 13.08
N GLN A 642 20.26 -8.17 13.89
CA GLN A 642 21.49 -7.51 13.45
C GLN A 642 22.51 -8.55 12.94
N PRO A 643 23.30 -8.23 11.89
CA PRO A 643 23.47 -6.91 11.28
C PRO A 643 22.48 -6.59 10.13
N ARG A 644 21.50 -7.47 9.87
CA ARG A 644 20.59 -7.29 8.72
C ARG A 644 19.63 -6.12 8.90
N SER A 645 19.21 -5.85 10.13
CA SER A 645 18.35 -4.72 10.52
C SER A 645 18.47 -4.43 12.02
N ASP A 646 18.34 -3.16 12.41
CA ASP A 646 18.27 -2.76 13.81
C ASP A 646 16.87 -2.93 14.45
N LEU A 647 15.82 -3.11 13.64
CA LEU A 647 14.44 -2.97 14.10
C LEU A 647 14.05 -3.91 15.24
N LEU A 648 14.53 -5.16 15.23
CA LEU A 648 14.24 -6.12 16.30
C LEU A 648 14.90 -5.70 17.62
N ALA A 649 16.15 -5.23 17.57
CA ALA A 649 16.89 -4.75 18.74
C ALA A 649 16.27 -3.46 19.31
N MET A 650 15.78 -2.58 18.43
CA MET A 650 15.06 -1.36 18.79
C MET A 650 13.64 -1.61 19.31
N ARG A 651 13.17 -2.86 19.28
CA ARG A 651 11.78 -3.24 19.59
C ARG A 651 10.74 -2.46 18.79
N ASN A 652 11.02 -2.23 17.50
CA ASN A 652 10.15 -1.48 16.61
C ASN A 652 8.77 -2.15 16.47
N LEU A 653 7.68 -1.40 16.65
CA LEU A 653 6.34 -1.98 16.77
C LEU A 653 5.86 -2.69 15.50
N THR A 654 6.45 -2.37 14.34
CA THR A 654 6.21 -3.05 13.07
C THR A 654 6.58 -4.53 13.09
N CYS A 655 7.48 -4.95 13.99
CA CYS A 655 7.99 -6.31 14.06
C CYS A 655 7.01 -7.34 14.65
N ASP A 656 5.95 -6.90 15.33
CA ASP A 656 5.08 -7.79 16.11
C ASP A 656 3.60 -7.38 16.00
N LEU A 657 2.74 -8.31 15.56
CA LEU A 657 1.32 -8.02 15.32
C LEU A 657 0.63 -7.43 16.55
N ARG A 658 0.99 -7.88 17.74
CA ARG A 658 0.40 -7.42 19.01
C ARG A 658 0.57 -5.91 19.17
N ASN A 659 1.67 -5.36 18.68
CA ASN A 659 2.06 -3.98 18.82
C ASN A 659 1.88 -3.15 17.53
N TYR A 660 1.69 -3.81 16.39
CA TYR A 660 1.50 -3.17 15.08
C TYR A 660 0.38 -2.12 15.11
N SER A 661 0.67 -0.85 14.84
CA SER A 661 -0.30 0.23 15.04
C SER A 661 -0.51 1.14 13.83
N GLY A 662 0.20 0.87 12.74
CA GLY A 662 -0.03 1.46 11.44
C GLY A 662 1.02 0.99 10.44
N GLY A 663 0.81 1.34 9.18
CA GLY A 663 1.63 0.94 8.04
C GLY A 663 0.82 0.18 6.99
N GLN A 664 1.51 -0.23 5.93
CA GLN A 664 1.01 -0.85 4.72
C GLN A 664 0.00 -1.98 4.97
N LEU A 665 0.18 -2.83 6.00
CA LEU A 665 -0.75 -3.93 6.30
C LEU A 665 -2.13 -3.45 6.78
N ALA A 666 -2.24 -2.22 7.29
CA ALA A 666 -3.52 -1.64 7.69
C ALA A 666 -4.20 -0.86 6.55
N CYS A 667 -3.61 -0.85 5.36
CA CYS A 667 -4.18 -0.21 4.19
C CYS A 667 -4.53 -1.25 3.12
N HIS A 668 -5.81 -1.44 2.84
CA HIS A 668 -6.29 -2.32 1.76
C HIS A 668 -7.46 -1.70 1.03
N HIS A 669 -7.80 -2.22 -0.15
CA HIS A 669 -8.86 -1.68 -0.99
C HIS A 669 -10.16 -1.43 -0.19
N MET A 670 -10.61 -0.18 -0.22
CA MET A 670 -11.80 0.36 0.42
C MET A 670 -11.84 0.30 1.94
N TRP A 671 -10.73 -0.03 2.60
CA TRP A 671 -10.63 0.15 4.04
C TRP A 671 -10.63 1.65 4.35
N SER A 672 -11.62 2.09 5.13
CA SER A 672 -11.62 3.42 5.73
C SER A 672 -10.62 3.48 6.88
N LEU A 673 -9.74 4.48 6.82
CA LEU A 673 -8.74 4.78 7.85
C LEU A 673 -9.29 5.67 8.98
N LEU A 674 -10.61 5.67 9.20
CA LEU A 674 -11.24 6.29 10.37
C LEU A 674 -11.69 5.21 11.37
N ASP A 675 -11.88 5.62 12.61
CA ASP A 675 -12.47 4.76 13.64
C ASP A 675 -13.93 4.41 13.30
N ALA A 676 -14.40 3.27 13.82
CA ALA A 676 -15.74 2.72 13.59
C ALA A 676 -16.86 3.70 13.96
N ASP A 677 -16.63 4.52 14.98
CA ASP A 677 -17.61 5.51 15.47
C ASP A 677 -17.53 6.87 14.77
N GLN A 678 -16.61 7.04 13.82
CA GLN A 678 -16.52 8.23 12.99
C GLN A 678 -17.32 8.02 11.68
N PRO A 679 -18.14 9.01 11.26
CA PRO A 679 -18.79 8.96 9.95
C PRO A 679 -17.75 9.15 8.84
N ILE A 680 -17.93 8.49 7.69
CA ILE A 680 -17.18 8.77 6.47
C ILE A 680 -17.73 10.10 5.90
N PRO A 681 -16.94 11.19 5.87
CA PRO A 681 -17.45 12.50 5.51
C PRO A 681 -17.57 12.70 3.99
N TRP A 682 -18.42 13.65 3.59
CA TRP A 682 -18.67 14.08 2.20
C TRP A 682 -19.02 12.94 1.22
N PRO A 683 -19.99 12.06 1.57
CA PRO A 683 -20.37 10.92 0.73
C PRO A 683 -20.90 11.35 -0.67
N ASP A 684 -21.38 12.58 -0.79
CA ASP A 684 -21.90 13.21 -1.99
C ASP A 684 -20.82 13.87 -2.88
N ARG A 685 -19.57 13.98 -2.40
CA ARG A 685 -18.46 14.67 -3.09
C ARG A 685 -17.24 13.75 -3.26
N PRO A 686 -17.38 12.65 -4.02
CA PRO A 686 -16.29 11.70 -4.28
C PRO A 686 -15.10 12.39 -4.96
N LEU A 687 -13.89 11.93 -4.65
CA LEU A 687 -12.70 12.30 -5.39
C LEU A 687 -12.59 11.39 -6.62
N GLU A 688 -12.44 12.00 -7.79
CA GLU A 688 -12.25 11.30 -9.06
C GLU A 688 -11.08 11.89 -9.83
N TYR A 689 -10.17 11.02 -10.29
CA TYR A 689 -8.97 11.38 -11.05
C TYR A 689 -8.37 10.14 -11.71
N ALA A 690 -7.32 10.33 -12.51
CA ALA A 690 -6.53 9.25 -13.09
C ALA A 690 -5.04 9.53 -12.85
N LEU A 691 -4.24 8.47 -12.72
CA LEU A 691 -2.81 8.57 -12.92
C LEU A 691 -2.49 8.73 -14.41
N LYS A 692 -1.58 9.65 -14.71
CA LYS A 692 -1.03 9.92 -16.04
C LYS A 692 0.45 9.59 -16.02
N PHE A 693 0.87 8.71 -16.92
CA PHE A 693 2.26 8.40 -17.18
C PHE A 693 2.66 9.00 -18.52
N ARG A 694 3.80 9.69 -18.57
CA ARG A 694 4.48 10.07 -19.81
C ARG A 694 5.75 9.25 -19.95
N PHE A 695 5.82 8.38 -20.94
CA PHE A 695 7.01 7.59 -21.21
C PHE A 695 7.89 8.29 -22.24
N TRP A 696 9.20 8.30 -22.00
CA TRP A 696 10.22 8.79 -22.92
C TRP A 696 10.97 7.61 -23.53
N VAL A 697 10.97 7.51 -24.86
CA VAL A 697 11.34 6.29 -25.58
C VAL A 697 12.18 6.54 -26.83
N GLU A 698 13.06 5.58 -27.08
CA GLU A 698 13.92 5.48 -28.26
C GLU A 698 13.75 4.11 -28.95
N GLU A 699 14.20 4.00 -30.20
CA GLU A 699 14.35 2.68 -30.84
C GLU A 699 15.55 1.97 -30.22
N TYR A 700 15.34 0.73 -29.76
CA TYR A 700 16.39 -0.02 -29.11
C TYR A 700 17.53 -0.31 -30.10
N ASN A 701 18.72 0.09 -29.70
CA ASN A 701 19.97 -0.15 -30.40
C ASN A 701 20.97 -0.75 -29.40
N MET A 702 21.31 -2.03 -29.55
CA MET A 702 22.18 -2.76 -28.63
C MET A 702 23.62 -2.20 -28.58
N SER A 703 24.08 -1.50 -29.63
CA SER A 703 25.40 -0.85 -29.63
C SER A 703 25.44 0.44 -28.81
N TYR A 704 24.28 1.00 -28.45
CA TYR A 704 24.15 2.23 -27.67
C TYR A 704 23.50 1.99 -26.30
N HIS A 705 22.45 1.18 -26.25
CA HIS A 705 21.63 0.95 -25.07
C HIS A 705 22.08 -0.28 -24.28
N THR A 706 22.32 -0.06 -23.00
CA THR A 706 22.46 -1.11 -21.98
C THR A 706 21.11 -1.35 -21.31
N GLY A 707 20.61 -2.58 -21.40
CA GLY A 707 19.34 -2.99 -20.80
C GLY A 707 19.42 -3.04 -19.27
N LEU A 708 18.45 -2.44 -18.61
CA LEU A 708 18.33 -2.40 -17.15
C LEU A 708 17.25 -3.34 -16.63
N ARG A 709 17.51 -3.95 -15.48
CA ARG A 709 16.50 -4.63 -14.65
C ARG A 709 16.37 -3.92 -13.31
N ARG A 710 15.14 -3.89 -12.77
CA ARG A 710 14.87 -3.37 -11.43
C ARG A 710 15.17 -4.44 -10.38
N VAL A 711 15.85 -4.05 -9.31
CA VAL A 711 16.04 -4.83 -8.09
C VAL A 711 15.67 -3.99 -6.89
N THR A 712 15.26 -4.63 -5.80
CA THR A 712 14.88 -3.91 -4.59
C THR A 712 15.55 -4.48 -3.36
N TRP A 713 16.11 -3.59 -2.53
CA TRP A 713 16.74 -3.96 -1.26
C TRP A 713 16.15 -3.12 -0.14
N GLY A 714 16.01 -3.63 1.08
CA GLY A 714 15.43 -2.86 2.17
C GLY A 714 15.96 -3.30 3.53
N ILE A 715 16.02 -2.38 4.47
CA ILE A 715 16.49 -2.65 5.85
C ILE A 715 15.36 -2.67 6.88
N ALA A 716 14.13 -2.48 6.41
CA ALA A 716 12.91 -2.52 7.20
C ALA A 716 12.15 -3.86 7.00
N SER A 717 10.88 -3.96 7.44
CA SER A 717 10.19 -5.25 7.54
C SER A 717 8.75 -5.23 6.97
N PRO A 718 8.49 -5.92 5.84
CA PRO A 718 9.48 -6.28 4.82
C PRO A 718 10.12 -5.02 4.20
N VAL A 719 9.42 -3.89 4.24
CA VAL A 719 9.86 -2.59 3.70
C VAL A 719 9.60 -1.40 4.62
N GLU A 720 8.76 -1.57 5.66
CA GLU A 720 8.30 -0.49 6.53
C GLU A 720 8.77 -0.64 7.99
N TYR A 721 8.74 0.46 8.74
CA TYR A 721 9.00 0.53 10.17
C TYR A 721 8.32 1.76 10.80
N ASP A 722 8.13 1.73 12.11
CA ASP A 722 7.66 2.90 12.85
C ASP A 722 8.81 3.83 13.23
N VAL A 723 8.66 5.13 13.02
CA VAL A 723 9.55 6.12 13.63
C VAL A 723 9.01 6.44 15.03
N PRO A 724 9.73 6.11 16.11
CA PRO A 724 9.24 6.43 17.45
C PRO A 724 9.26 7.94 17.66
N LYS A 725 8.41 8.42 18.58
CA LYS A 725 8.63 9.75 19.16
C LYS A 725 9.86 9.68 20.04
N CYS A 726 10.98 10.21 19.55
CA CYS A 726 12.27 10.04 20.19
C CYS A 726 12.37 10.76 21.55
N SER A 727 13.21 10.20 22.42
CA SER A 727 13.60 10.78 23.71
C SER A 727 15.04 10.40 24.03
N GLU A 728 15.63 11.07 25.02
CA GLU A 728 16.99 10.79 25.47
C GLU A 728 17.15 9.33 25.93
N GLY A 729 18.28 8.70 25.57
CA GLY A 729 18.59 7.31 25.89
C GLY A 729 17.89 6.25 25.03
N MET A 730 16.99 6.64 24.11
CA MET A 730 16.33 5.70 23.20
C MET A 730 17.29 5.30 22.06
N MET A 731 17.37 3.99 21.77
CA MET A 731 18.24 3.47 20.71
C MET A 731 17.89 4.08 19.35
N GLY A 732 18.91 4.51 18.60
CA GLY A 732 18.75 5.14 17.29
C GLY A 732 18.27 6.60 17.34
N CYS A 733 17.95 7.15 18.52
CA CYS A 733 17.53 8.53 18.67
C CYS A 733 18.69 9.45 19.00
N SER A 734 18.74 10.61 18.35
CA SER A 734 19.62 11.72 18.73
C SER A 734 18.91 13.07 18.56
N ARG A 735 19.36 14.06 19.32
CA ARG A 735 18.80 15.41 19.30
C ARG A 735 19.70 16.33 18.49
N GLU A 736 19.11 17.07 17.58
CA GLU A 736 19.79 18.07 16.76
C GLU A 736 19.98 19.38 17.53
N SER A 737 20.86 20.24 17.00
CA SER A 737 21.18 21.55 17.61
C SER A 737 20.00 22.52 17.66
N ASP A 738 19.04 22.40 16.73
CA ASP A 738 17.79 23.16 16.72
C ASP A 738 16.73 22.59 17.69
N GLY A 739 17.06 21.51 18.39
CA GLY A 739 16.21 20.85 19.36
C GLY A 739 15.29 19.78 18.79
N SER A 740 15.24 19.60 17.46
CA SER A 740 14.49 18.51 16.81
C SER A 740 15.11 17.14 17.12
N TRP A 741 14.31 16.09 16.98
CA TRP A 741 14.78 14.72 17.15
C TRP A 741 14.91 14.01 15.82
N ILE A 742 15.96 13.20 15.71
CA ILE A 742 16.16 12.29 14.59
C ILE A 742 16.19 10.84 15.08
N HIS A 743 15.67 9.94 14.25
CA HIS A 743 15.78 8.50 14.44
C HIS A 743 16.56 7.90 13.27
N THR A 744 17.56 7.08 13.57
CA THR A 744 18.41 6.43 12.58
C THR A 744 18.34 4.92 12.72
N ILE A 745 18.10 4.25 11.60
CA ILE A 745 18.17 2.78 11.48
C ILE A 745 19.26 2.38 10.49
N LYS A 746 19.89 1.23 10.75
CA LYS A 746 20.91 0.65 9.88
C LYS A 746 20.57 -0.79 9.51
N GLY A 747 21.15 -1.24 8.40
CA GLY A 747 21.11 -2.65 8.03
C GLY A 747 22.14 -2.98 6.94
N THR A 748 22.56 -4.23 6.93
CA THR A 748 23.58 -4.76 6.02
C THR A 748 23.01 -5.92 5.19
N PHE A 749 23.29 -5.95 3.89
CA PHE A 749 22.84 -6.99 2.96
C PHE A 749 23.87 -7.19 1.83
N THR A 750 23.60 -8.10 0.89
CA THR A 750 24.49 -8.35 -0.27
C THR A 750 23.89 -7.72 -1.52
N GLY A 751 24.71 -7.01 -2.27
CA GLY A 751 24.34 -6.43 -3.56
C GLY A 751 24.52 -7.40 -4.72
N GLU A 752 23.81 -7.14 -5.82
CA GLU A 752 23.92 -7.87 -7.09
C GLU A 752 23.93 -6.89 -8.27
N GLY A 753 24.70 -7.21 -9.30
CA GLY A 753 24.83 -6.46 -10.54
C GLY A 753 25.71 -5.21 -10.47
N VAL A 754 25.56 -4.36 -11.50
CA VAL A 754 26.25 -3.06 -11.63
C VAL A 754 25.21 -1.95 -11.62
N LEU A 755 25.39 -0.95 -10.74
CA LEU A 755 24.39 0.11 -10.52
C LEU A 755 24.36 1.13 -11.65
N SER A 756 23.17 1.42 -12.18
CA SER A 756 22.92 2.52 -13.13
C SER A 756 22.10 3.65 -12.50
N ALA A 757 21.11 3.32 -11.66
CA ALA A 757 20.34 4.30 -10.91
C ALA A 757 19.93 3.76 -9.54
N ALA A 758 19.84 4.66 -8.56
CA ALA A 758 19.27 4.42 -7.24
C ALA A 758 18.09 5.37 -7.04
N HIS A 759 16.96 4.81 -6.61
CA HIS A 759 15.81 5.58 -6.13
C HIS A 759 15.45 5.05 -4.75
N PHE A 760 15.68 5.84 -3.71
CA PHE A 760 15.31 5.46 -2.36
C PHE A 760 13.87 5.86 -2.10
N HIS A 761 13.08 4.89 -1.69
CA HIS A 761 11.68 5.06 -1.36
C HIS A 761 11.56 5.34 0.15
N CYS A 762 11.00 6.50 0.48
CA CYS A 762 10.74 6.94 1.83
C CYS A 762 9.56 7.91 1.89
N HIS A 763 8.93 8.05 3.05
CA HIS A 763 7.69 8.80 3.17
C HIS A 763 7.90 10.21 3.75
N ALA A 764 7.07 11.12 3.27
CA ALA A 764 6.86 12.43 3.87
C ALA A 764 5.98 12.31 5.13
N PRO A 765 6.11 13.22 6.10
CA PRO A 765 7.11 14.31 6.18
C PRO A 765 8.40 13.87 6.90
N THR A 766 8.60 12.57 7.12
CA THR A 766 9.61 12.07 8.04
C THR A 766 10.98 11.91 7.43
N CYS A 767 11.07 11.57 6.15
CA CYS A 767 12.34 11.19 5.55
C CYS A 767 13.33 12.37 5.49
N LEU A 768 14.51 12.22 6.11
CA LEU A 768 15.57 13.23 6.06
C LEU A 768 16.71 12.83 5.14
N SER A 769 17.10 11.55 5.16
CA SER A 769 18.02 10.99 4.19
C SER A 769 18.11 9.49 4.23
N MET A 770 18.60 8.91 3.13
CA MET A 770 19.02 7.53 3.08
C MET A 770 20.34 7.43 2.32
N ALA A 771 21.30 6.71 2.90
CA ALA A 771 22.65 6.56 2.38
C ALA A 771 23.00 5.07 2.20
N MET A 772 23.69 4.77 1.11
CA MET A 772 24.17 3.43 0.76
C MET A 772 25.69 3.40 0.72
N TYR A 773 26.27 2.39 1.38
CA TYR A 773 27.70 2.14 1.50
C TYR A 773 28.06 0.80 0.90
N ARG A 774 29.28 0.69 0.35
CA ARG A 774 29.86 -0.57 -0.11
C ARG A 774 31.05 -0.95 0.78
N CYS A 775 31.10 -2.22 1.15
CA CYS A 775 32.14 -2.80 1.97
C CYS A 775 32.70 -4.09 1.35
N PRO A 776 33.97 -4.44 1.63
CA PRO A 776 34.55 -5.71 1.21
C PRO A 776 33.70 -6.92 1.64
N LYS A 777 33.81 -8.01 0.87
CA LYS A 777 33.14 -9.27 1.19
C LYS A 777 33.54 -9.76 2.59
N GLY A 778 32.56 -10.18 3.38
CA GLY A 778 32.76 -10.68 4.75
C GLY A 778 32.70 -9.61 5.85
N THR A 779 32.59 -8.31 5.49
CA THR A 779 32.29 -7.26 6.46
C THR A 779 30.94 -7.53 7.15
N LYS A 780 30.93 -7.52 8.49
CA LYS A 780 29.71 -7.83 9.27
C LYS A 780 28.69 -6.69 9.28
N VAL A 781 29.16 -5.48 9.56
CA VAL A 781 28.34 -4.26 9.59
C VAL A 781 28.95 -3.32 8.57
N CYS A 782 28.18 -2.95 7.56
CA CYS A 782 28.58 -1.95 6.57
C CYS A 782 27.86 -0.64 6.84
N ASP A 783 28.61 0.42 7.15
CA ASP A 783 28.08 1.77 7.35
C ASP A 783 29.15 2.83 7.02
N GLN A 784 28.90 4.09 7.43
CA GLN A 784 29.81 5.21 7.17
C GLN A 784 31.22 5.06 7.76
N THR A 785 31.40 4.16 8.73
CA THR A 785 32.70 3.97 9.41
C THR A 785 33.53 2.88 8.77
N THR A 786 32.89 1.92 8.10
CA THR A 786 33.54 0.72 7.54
C THR A 786 33.51 0.66 6.02
N GLY A 787 32.64 1.45 5.37
CA GLY A 787 32.37 1.39 3.95
C GLY A 787 32.63 2.69 3.20
N GLU A 788 32.77 2.57 1.89
CA GLU A 788 32.76 3.73 1.00
C GLU A 788 31.33 4.14 0.67
N LEU A 789 31.04 5.42 0.66
CA LEU A 789 29.73 5.93 0.24
C LEU A 789 29.54 5.67 -1.26
N LEU A 790 28.39 5.14 -1.67
CA LEU A 790 28.00 5.02 -3.08
C LEU A 790 26.98 6.09 -3.47
N CYS A 791 25.97 6.28 -2.64
CA CYS A 791 24.84 7.18 -2.90
C CYS A 791 24.29 7.70 -1.58
N VAL A 792 23.89 8.96 -1.56
CA VAL A 792 23.04 9.53 -0.52
C VAL A 792 21.94 10.34 -1.20
N GLU A 793 20.70 10.08 -0.82
CA GLU A 793 19.57 10.86 -1.27
C GLU A 793 19.00 11.65 -0.10
N ARG A 794 18.72 12.93 -0.37
CA ARG A 794 18.15 13.88 0.59
C ARG A 794 16.86 14.41 -0.03
N PRO A 795 15.70 14.01 0.50
CA PRO A 795 14.43 14.49 -0.03
C PRO A 795 14.35 16.01 0.00
N VAL A 796 13.73 16.58 -1.01
CA VAL A 796 13.44 18.02 -1.09
C VAL A 796 12.00 18.24 -0.69
N TYR A 797 11.80 19.04 0.35
CA TYR A 797 10.47 19.37 0.88
C TYR A 797 9.81 20.47 0.06
N GLY A 798 8.48 20.37 -0.09
CA GLY A 798 7.66 21.45 -0.62
C GLY A 798 7.82 22.72 0.22
N ASN A 799 7.92 23.86 -0.46
CA ASN A 799 8.29 25.14 0.14
C ASN A 799 7.12 26.15 0.18
N SER A 800 5.89 25.72 -0.14
CA SER A 800 4.70 26.59 -0.19
C SER A 800 4.79 27.73 -1.21
N SER A 801 5.63 27.64 -2.24
CA SER A 801 5.75 28.70 -3.26
C SER A 801 4.49 28.92 -4.10
N GLY A 802 3.47 28.06 -3.96
CA GLY A 802 2.29 28.03 -4.81
C GLY A 802 2.55 27.35 -6.16
N ASP A 803 3.78 26.89 -6.41
CA ASP A 803 4.12 26.12 -7.61
C ASP A 803 3.48 24.72 -7.54
N PRO A 804 3.14 24.13 -8.70
CA PRO A 804 2.80 22.71 -8.77
C PRO A 804 3.89 21.85 -8.10
N PHE A 805 3.47 20.83 -7.35
CA PHE A 805 4.37 19.88 -6.67
C PHE A 805 5.23 20.46 -5.53
N ALA A 806 4.86 21.64 -5.01
CA ALA A 806 5.55 22.31 -3.91
C ALA A 806 4.75 22.28 -2.59
N GLU A 807 3.84 21.31 -2.43
CA GLU A 807 3.00 21.17 -1.24
C GLU A 807 3.88 20.96 0.03
N PRO A 808 3.83 21.86 1.03
CA PRO A 808 4.60 21.71 2.25
C PRO A 808 4.22 20.44 3.01
N GLY A 809 5.20 19.83 3.70
CA GLY A 809 5.03 18.53 4.37
C GLY A 809 5.15 17.32 3.43
N TYR A 810 5.18 17.54 2.11
CA TYR A 810 5.44 16.50 1.10
C TYR A 810 6.84 16.68 0.52
N ILE A 811 7.37 15.61 -0.06
CA ILE A 811 8.75 15.55 -0.57
C ILE A 811 8.77 15.08 -2.02
N PHE A 812 9.87 15.34 -2.70
CA PHE A 812 10.32 14.54 -3.84
C PHE A 812 11.77 14.09 -3.62
N GLN A 813 12.18 13.04 -4.30
CA GLN A 813 13.43 12.35 -4.06
C GLN A 813 14.41 12.55 -5.22
N PRO A 814 15.57 13.19 -4.98
CA PRO A 814 16.66 13.25 -5.95
C PRO A 814 17.38 11.90 -6.05
N PRO A 815 17.31 11.17 -7.19
CA PRO A 815 17.99 9.90 -7.33
C PRO A 815 19.51 10.07 -7.52
N CYS A 816 20.28 9.02 -7.23
CA CYS A 816 21.65 8.91 -7.70
C CYS A 816 21.69 8.22 -9.07
N LEU A 817 22.42 8.81 -10.02
CA LEU A 817 22.62 8.25 -11.35
C LEU A 817 24.11 7.97 -11.61
N TRP A 818 24.38 6.89 -12.34
CA TRP A 818 25.72 6.49 -12.77
C TRP A 818 25.79 6.39 -14.29
N GLY A 819 26.92 6.81 -14.88
CA GLY A 819 27.07 6.89 -16.33
C GLY A 819 28.35 7.57 -16.78
N SER A 820 28.28 8.27 -17.91
CA SER A 820 29.44 8.95 -18.53
C SER A 820 29.85 10.22 -17.77
N GLU A 821 31.16 10.46 -17.68
CA GLU A 821 31.74 11.71 -17.13
C GLU A 821 31.35 12.96 -17.94
N GLU A 822 31.00 12.79 -19.22
CA GLU A 822 30.47 13.87 -20.07
C GLU A 822 29.25 14.55 -19.43
N PHE A 823 28.37 13.75 -18.83
CA PHE A 823 27.17 14.22 -18.12
C PHE A 823 27.44 14.53 -16.64
N GLY A 824 28.71 14.60 -16.24
CA GLY A 824 29.11 14.83 -14.85
C GLY A 824 28.88 13.63 -13.93
N LEU A 825 28.61 12.44 -14.47
CA LEU A 825 28.35 11.24 -13.68
C LEU A 825 29.64 10.46 -13.40
N GLN A 826 29.67 9.72 -12.30
CA GLN A 826 30.72 8.71 -12.12
C GLN A 826 30.34 7.42 -12.88
N PRO A 827 31.32 6.60 -13.27
CA PRO A 827 31.06 5.29 -13.88
C PRO A 827 30.21 4.36 -12.98
N PRO A 828 29.34 3.52 -13.56
CA PRO A 828 28.57 2.49 -12.85
C PRO A 828 29.43 1.62 -11.91
N PRO A 829 29.20 1.64 -10.58
CA PRO A 829 29.94 0.79 -9.66
C PRO A 829 29.35 -0.62 -9.64
N SER A 830 30.22 -1.63 -9.72
CA SER A 830 29.82 -3.01 -9.43
C SER A 830 29.54 -3.16 -7.92
N VAL A 831 28.41 -3.81 -7.61
CA VAL A 831 28.05 -4.23 -6.25
C VAL A 831 27.94 -5.75 -6.14
N GLU A 832 28.23 -6.47 -7.22
CA GLU A 832 28.20 -7.91 -7.30
C GLU A 832 29.10 -8.57 -6.23
N GLY A 833 28.49 -9.33 -5.33
CA GLY A 833 29.19 -10.06 -4.28
C GLY A 833 29.78 -9.20 -3.15
N PHE A 834 29.54 -7.88 -3.18
CA PHE A 834 29.93 -6.97 -2.09
C PHE A 834 28.88 -6.94 -0.99
N VAL A 835 29.34 -6.55 0.21
CA VAL A 835 28.44 -6.22 1.31
C VAL A 835 28.00 -4.77 1.16
N LEU A 836 26.70 -4.54 1.19
CA LEU A 836 26.10 -3.22 1.16
C LEU A 836 25.55 -2.84 2.54
N GLY A 837 25.73 -1.58 2.88
CA GLY A 837 25.25 -0.96 4.10
C GLY A 837 24.23 0.12 3.80
N THR A 838 23.16 0.20 4.57
CA THR A 838 22.19 1.30 4.46
C THR A 838 22.04 1.98 5.80
N VAL A 839 22.04 3.31 5.77
CA VAL A 839 21.74 4.17 6.92
C VAL A 839 20.59 5.07 6.51
N LYS A 840 19.47 4.97 7.23
CA LYS A 840 18.32 5.83 7.02
C LYS A 840 18.08 6.71 8.25
N THR A 841 17.85 7.99 8.01
CA THR A 841 17.54 8.97 9.06
C THR A 841 16.18 9.61 8.77
N SER A 842 15.34 9.67 9.81
CA SER A 842 14.01 10.29 9.77
C SER A 842 13.86 11.32 10.90
N ASN A 843 13.04 12.34 10.67
CA ASN A 843 12.56 13.23 11.70
C ASN A 843 11.68 12.44 12.66
N ALA A 844 12.01 12.50 13.95
CA ALA A 844 11.39 11.76 15.03
C ALA A 844 10.91 12.69 16.16
N THR A 845 10.73 13.98 15.83
CA THR A 845 10.14 14.98 16.72
C THR A 845 8.69 14.60 17.07
N TYR A 846 7.99 14.07 16.07
CA TYR A 846 6.73 13.34 16.22
C TYR A 846 6.98 11.85 15.99
N GLY A 847 6.09 11.01 16.50
CA GLY A 847 6.11 9.59 16.13
C GLY A 847 5.32 9.39 14.84
N HIS A 848 5.73 8.43 14.02
CA HIS A 848 5.14 8.16 12.72
C HIS A 848 5.04 6.65 12.46
N ARG A 849 4.02 6.23 11.72
CA ARG A 849 3.82 4.82 11.33
C ARG A 849 4.19 4.59 9.87
N GLY A 850 4.56 3.35 9.53
CA GLY A 850 4.65 2.91 8.14
C GLY A 850 5.70 3.66 7.30
N GLU A 851 6.79 4.12 7.92
CA GLU A 851 7.88 4.78 7.22
C GLU A 851 8.74 3.74 6.47
N MET A 852 9.28 4.08 5.30
CA MET A 852 9.81 3.12 4.32
C MET A 852 11.34 3.17 4.22
N ALA A 853 12.04 2.05 4.40
CA ALA A 853 13.49 2.00 4.20
C ALA A 853 13.85 1.07 3.05
N TRP A 854 13.40 1.46 1.84
CA TRP A 854 13.46 0.64 0.64
C TRP A 854 14.26 1.31 -0.48
N GLN A 855 15.13 0.54 -1.13
CA GLN A 855 15.98 0.96 -2.23
C GLN A 855 15.48 0.31 -3.50
N GLN A 856 15.06 1.12 -4.45
CA GLN A 856 14.59 0.68 -5.76
C GLN A 856 15.68 1.01 -6.77
N MET A 857 16.41 -0.03 -7.15
CA MET A 857 17.67 0.08 -7.87
C MET A 857 17.51 -0.41 -9.28
N TYR A 858 18.26 0.19 -10.19
CA TYR A 858 18.36 -0.26 -11.57
C TYR A 858 19.78 -0.74 -11.83
N VAL A 859 19.89 -2.01 -12.24
CA VAL A 859 21.16 -2.70 -12.44
C VAL A 859 21.22 -3.35 -13.81
N PHE A 860 22.44 -3.64 -14.26
CA PHE A 860 22.71 -4.47 -15.42
C PHE A 860 23.82 -5.47 -15.11
N ASP A 861 23.88 -6.55 -15.88
CA ASP A 861 24.91 -7.57 -15.76
C ASP A 861 25.97 -7.34 -16.84
N PRO A 862 27.27 -7.21 -16.48
CA PRO A 862 28.32 -6.82 -17.43
C PRO A 862 28.66 -7.92 -18.44
N THR A 863 28.28 -9.18 -18.17
CA THR A 863 28.57 -10.35 -19.03
C THR A 863 27.59 -10.51 -20.19
N THR A 864 26.42 -9.85 -20.16
CA THR A 864 25.44 -9.92 -21.25
C THR A 864 25.71 -8.94 -22.40
N SER A 865 26.73 -8.09 -22.31
CA SER A 865 26.92 -7.00 -23.29
C SER A 865 28.31 -6.88 -23.91
N ARG A 866 29.23 -7.85 -23.76
CA ARG A 866 30.59 -7.74 -24.33
C ARG A 866 31.27 -9.00 -24.88
N ASP A 867 30.60 -10.15 -25.01
CA ASP A 867 31.19 -11.33 -25.66
C ASP A 867 30.50 -11.64 -27.00
N THR A 868 30.77 -10.80 -28.00
CA THR A 868 30.83 -11.23 -29.40
C THR A 868 32.09 -10.65 -30.03
N GLU A 869 33.25 -11.06 -29.53
CA GLU A 869 34.45 -11.12 -30.35
C GLU A 869 34.41 -12.43 -31.16
N LEU A 870 34.30 -12.28 -32.48
CA LEU A 870 34.89 -13.12 -33.54
C LEU A 870 35.27 -14.57 -33.16
N VAL A 871 34.49 -15.52 -33.66
CA VAL A 871 35.00 -16.71 -34.37
C VAL A 871 34.24 -16.87 -35.67
#